data_AF-A0A2J6R4Q4-F1
#
_entry.id   AF-A0A2J6R4Q4-F1
#
_cell.length_a   1.000
_cell.length_b   1.000
_cell.length_c   1.000
_cell.angle_alpha   90.00
_cell.angle_beta   90.00
_cell.angle_gamma   90.00
#
_symmetry.space_group_name_H-M   'P 1'
#
loop_
_entity.id
_entity.type
_entity.pdbx_description
1 polymer ?
#
loop_
_entity_poly.entity_id
_entity_poly.type
_entity_poly.pdbx_seq_one_letter_code
_entity_poly.pdbx_strand_id
1 'polypeptide(L)'
;MGLVEHFGQQLDDIHLIAPTGPKSLRSPSWPAKSRGGSRGRARGRGRGFWQSPPRMEQLANNSIHRSAKKALSVDSPAFTPATLSVPGKTSTISSQAVNAAPFTPRGLASGTATPVPQPDIEATAPFNPAQIKEFTPQQNYDMPTNIAANGTAADAQMPYDPFSMSSVADAMPSAPYNPYLQDNSAMPSNGAGYYQPQPSFAAPAQPLQYHLYAPIGPHKEDLTPYQRTVHDFFIPNTLREELQKKSEATRQVMPNSGLPRLEKEKYHSLVPLDTNNNKSAAVFGFPSWVYKAQKEDGNYYVLRRLEGYRLSNAGAIARIKEWKHIHNGGVVSVINSFTTQAFGDSSLIFVYNYHPMSKTLAETHFAPTNRYGHRAPANEQVLWSYIVQLASAIKAVHGTNLAVRCLEASKVILTEKNRVRLSGCAVLDVVQFEANRPIHELQQEDFIHFGRLILSIATNNQHITVNAKISVEQLLRAYTPDFRSAVIWLLTPAHAPNTKNINDFLASISSHLVSSYDASLHANDGLNSMLMGELENGRLVRLVTKLGLINERPEYEGQEKWSEVGERYILKLFRDFVFHARDPVTLRPKVDLGYILTHLNKLDAGSNEQIKLISRDEQDCIIVTYKEVKKQIMLAFAELSKPAPVVKGGRIYQ
;
A
#
# COMPACT_ATOMS: atom_id res chain seq x y z
N MET A 1 -16.84 -72.90 -2.07
CA MET A 1 -17.74 -73.29 -3.18
C MET A 1 -17.90 -72.08 -4.08
N GLY A 2 -17.42 -71.98 -5.31
CA GLY A 2 -16.63 -72.79 -6.25
C GLY A 2 -16.41 -71.86 -7.46
N LEU A 3 -15.18 -71.72 -7.96
CA LEU A 3 -14.65 -72.39 -9.18
C LEU A 3 -15.33 -71.86 -10.47
N VAL A 4 -14.70 -71.49 -11.59
CA VAL A 4 -13.39 -71.83 -12.18
C VAL A 4 -13.22 -71.03 -13.49
N GLU A 5 -11.98 -70.54 -13.73
CA GLU A 5 -11.09 -70.59 -14.93
C GLU A 5 -11.69 -70.55 -16.37
N HIS A 6 -11.04 -70.15 -17.47
CA HIS A 6 -9.64 -70.01 -17.94
C HIS A 6 -9.66 -69.05 -19.16
N PHE A 7 -8.61 -68.27 -19.48
CA PHE A 7 -7.50 -68.53 -20.42
C PHE A 7 -6.59 -67.27 -20.36
N GLY A 8 -5.25 -67.25 -20.38
CA GLY A 8 -4.23 -68.25 -20.69
C GLY A 8 -3.19 -67.69 -21.68
N GLN A 9 -2.04 -67.22 -21.16
CA GLN A 9 -0.68 -67.09 -21.77
C GLN A 9 -0.50 -66.14 -22.99
N GLN A 10 0.56 -65.33 -23.11
CA GLN A 10 1.99 -65.71 -23.08
C GLN A 10 2.90 -64.48 -22.84
N LEU A 11 3.77 -64.57 -21.83
CA LEU A 11 4.90 -63.68 -21.48
C LEU A 11 6.07 -64.62 -21.19
N ASP A 12 7.20 -64.46 -21.88
CA ASP A 12 8.48 -65.12 -21.58
C ASP A 12 9.58 -64.05 -21.47
N ASP A 13 10.06 -63.86 -20.24
CA ASP A 13 11.44 -63.70 -19.72
C ASP A 13 12.56 -63.11 -20.61
N ILE A 14 13.53 -62.32 -20.11
CA ILE A 14 14.61 -62.79 -19.20
C ILE A 14 15.34 -61.62 -18.47
N HIS A 15 15.80 -61.96 -17.26
CA HIS A 15 16.54 -61.25 -16.22
C HIS A 15 18.03 -60.87 -16.48
N LEU A 16 18.47 -59.90 -15.66
CA LEU A 16 19.80 -59.51 -15.14
C LEU A 16 21.03 -60.44 -15.30
N ILE A 17 22.24 -59.81 -15.38
CA ILE A 17 23.37 -59.91 -14.41
C ILE A 17 24.53 -58.93 -14.81
N ALA A 18 25.20 -58.35 -13.80
CA ALA A 18 26.37 -57.44 -13.89
C ALA A 18 27.73 -58.17 -14.09
N PRO A 19 28.84 -57.45 -14.39
CA PRO A 19 30.01 -57.54 -13.49
C PRO A 19 30.94 -56.29 -13.35
N THR A 20 31.47 -56.11 -12.13
CA THR A 20 32.83 -55.69 -11.65
C THR A 20 33.67 -54.56 -12.34
N GLY A 21 34.11 -53.56 -11.55
CA GLY A 21 35.01 -52.41 -11.93
C GLY A 21 36.53 -52.70 -11.94
N PRO A 22 37.46 -51.81 -11.50
CA PRO A 22 37.50 -50.33 -11.48
C PRO A 22 38.76 -49.75 -12.19
N LYS A 23 38.73 -48.51 -12.73
CA LYS A 23 39.96 -47.71 -13.00
C LYS A 23 39.74 -46.20 -12.83
N SER A 24 40.67 -45.61 -12.08
CA SER A 24 40.90 -44.19 -11.81
C SER A 24 41.11 -43.36 -13.08
N LEU A 25 40.71 -42.08 -13.07
CA LEU A 25 41.51 -40.98 -13.62
C LEU A 25 41.00 -39.61 -13.16
N ARG A 26 41.98 -38.77 -12.84
CA ARG A 26 41.91 -37.46 -12.17
C ARG A 26 41.47 -36.34 -13.12
N SER A 27 40.91 -35.30 -12.50
CA SER A 27 40.79 -33.94 -13.03
C SER A 27 42.16 -33.26 -13.26
N PRO A 28 42.29 -32.38 -14.26
CA PRO A 28 43.38 -31.41 -14.30
C PRO A 28 42.87 -30.01 -13.93
N SER A 29 43.50 -29.49 -12.87
CA SER A 29 43.58 -28.10 -12.44
C SER A 29 44.18 -27.16 -13.49
N TRP A 30 43.71 -25.91 -13.53
CA TRP A 30 44.42 -24.78 -14.15
C TRP A 30 45.06 -23.89 -13.08
N PRO A 31 46.28 -23.35 -13.28
CA PRO A 31 47.09 -22.78 -12.21
C PRO A 31 46.92 -21.27 -12.03
N ALA A 32 47.11 -20.82 -10.79
CA ALA A 32 47.37 -19.44 -10.41
C ALA A 32 48.83 -19.04 -10.69
N LYS A 33 49.06 -17.77 -11.05
CA LYS A 33 50.38 -17.10 -10.94
C LYS A 33 50.21 -15.71 -10.34
N SER A 34 51.07 -15.43 -9.37
CA SER A 34 51.20 -14.20 -8.58
C SER A 34 52.43 -13.38 -8.99
N ARG A 35 52.42 -12.08 -8.61
CA ARG A 35 53.51 -11.07 -8.56
C ARG A 35 53.87 -10.44 -9.92
N GLY A 36 54.09 -9.13 -10.07
CA GLY A 36 54.11 -7.96 -9.18
C GLY A 36 54.68 -6.76 -9.96
N GLY A 37 54.48 -5.52 -9.48
CA GLY A 37 55.40 -4.40 -9.77
C GLY A 37 54.91 -3.22 -10.65
N SER A 38 54.47 -2.16 -9.96
CA SER A 38 54.93 -0.75 -10.06
C SER A 38 54.72 0.13 -11.31
N ARG A 39 53.97 1.23 -11.06
CA ARG A 39 54.13 2.64 -11.49
C ARG A 39 54.04 3.02 -12.98
N GLY A 40 53.04 3.88 -13.26
CA GLY A 40 53.04 4.83 -14.38
C GLY A 40 51.80 5.73 -14.37
N ARG A 41 51.94 6.97 -13.89
CA ARG A 41 50.94 8.05 -14.03
C ARG A 41 50.91 8.56 -15.47
N ALA A 42 49.74 8.67 -16.10
CA ALA A 42 49.47 9.72 -17.10
C ALA A 42 47.95 9.95 -17.24
N ARG A 43 47.58 11.24 -17.31
CA ARG A 43 46.22 11.77 -17.51
C ARG A 43 45.75 11.55 -18.95
N GLY A 44 44.44 11.35 -19.15
CA GLY A 44 43.82 11.46 -20.47
C GLY A 44 42.31 11.25 -20.42
N ARG A 45 41.56 12.25 -20.90
CA ARG A 45 40.09 12.29 -20.98
C ARG A 45 39.55 11.22 -21.94
N GLY A 46 38.36 10.69 -21.68
CA GLY A 46 37.60 9.91 -22.67
C GLY A 46 36.20 9.53 -22.17
N ARG A 47 35.17 9.96 -22.92
CA ARG A 47 33.76 9.59 -22.75
C ARG A 47 33.50 8.22 -23.40
N GLY A 48 32.54 7.45 -22.87
CA GLY A 48 31.87 6.29 -23.50
C GLY A 48 30.72 5.86 -22.59
N PHE A 49 29.43 6.07 -22.89
CA PHE A 49 28.57 5.49 -23.95
C PHE A 49 28.52 3.96 -23.91
N TRP A 50 27.41 3.42 -23.40
CA TRP A 50 26.99 2.02 -23.58
C TRP A 50 25.96 1.98 -24.71
N GLN A 51 26.26 1.23 -25.77
CA GLN A 51 25.40 0.97 -26.93
C GLN A 51 24.62 -0.33 -26.73
N SER A 52 23.35 -0.30 -27.11
CA SER A 52 22.47 -1.45 -27.37
C SER A 52 22.76 -2.07 -28.75
N PRO A 53 22.46 -3.37 -28.98
CA PRO A 53 22.71 -4.04 -30.26
C PRO A 53 21.66 -3.69 -31.35
N PRO A 54 22.01 -3.82 -32.66
CA PRO A 54 21.31 -3.14 -33.73
C PRO A 54 20.16 -3.94 -34.37
N ARG A 55 19.19 -3.17 -34.90
CA ARG A 55 18.08 -3.58 -35.76
C ARG A 55 18.54 -3.44 -37.23
N MET A 56 18.37 -4.50 -38.02
CA MET A 56 18.76 -4.58 -39.43
C MET A 56 17.60 -4.09 -40.31
N GLU A 57 17.87 -3.14 -41.20
CA GLU A 57 16.92 -2.63 -42.20
C GLU A 57 17.49 -2.81 -43.62
N GLN A 58 16.57 -2.84 -44.57
CA GLN A 58 16.59 -3.47 -45.89
C GLN A 58 17.55 -2.87 -46.93
N LEU A 59 17.95 -3.71 -47.91
CA LEU A 59 18.31 -3.28 -49.26
C LEU A 59 17.57 -4.14 -50.31
N ALA A 60 17.01 -3.46 -51.30
CA ALA A 60 16.17 -3.96 -52.37
C ALA A 60 16.97 -4.31 -53.64
N ASN A 61 16.48 -5.24 -54.47
CA ASN A 61 16.30 -5.03 -55.92
C ASN A 61 15.58 -6.18 -56.68
N ASN A 62 14.52 -5.78 -57.40
CA ASN A 62 13.98 -6.18 -58.72
C ASN A 62 14.08 -7.62 -59.28
N SER A 63 12.91 -8.18 -59.68
CA SER A 63 12.57 -8.42 -61.11
C SER A 63 11.10 -8.81 -61.37
N ILE A 64 10.55 -8.14 -62.39
CA ILE A 64 9.30 -8.22 -63.18
C ILE A 64 8.69 -9.61 -63.45
N HIS A 65 7.35 -9.74 -63.34
CA HIS A 65 6.48 -10.32 -64.40
C HIS A 65 4.99 -9.94 -64.25
N ARG A 66 4.36 -9.52 -65.36
CA ARG A 66 2.92 -9.23 -65.52
C ARG A 66 2.14 -10.51 -65.87
N SER A 67 0.91 -10.64 -65.38
CA SER A 67 -0.25 -11.22 -66.11
C SER A 67 -1.57 -10.97 -65.38
N ALA A 68 -2.67 -11.07 -66.12
CA ALA A 68 -3.93 -10.35 -65.91
C ALA A 68 -5.09 -11.19 -65.31
N LYS A 69 -6.08 -10.46 -64.76
CA LYS A 69 -7.53 -10.75 -64.62
C LYS A 69 -7.98 -12.14 -64.11
N LYS A 70 -8.61 -12.17 -62.93
CA LYS A 70 -9.95 -12.77 -62.71
C LYS A 70 -10.52 -12.37 -61.33
N ALA A 71 -11.79 -11.98 -61.34
CA ALA A 71 -12.62 -11.69 -60.18
C ALA A 71 -13.09 -12.98 -59.50
N LEU A 72 -13.19 -12.97 -58.18
CA LEU A 72 -14.09 -13.84 -57.41
C LEU A 72 -14.59 -13.09 -56.16
N SER A 73 -15.90 -12.89 -56.12
CA SER A 73 -16.73 -12.63 -54.94
C SER A 73 -16.82 -13.91 -54.11
N VAL A 74 -16.70 -13.82 -52.78
CA VAL A 74 -17.40 -14.69 -51.81
C VAL A 74 -17.50 -13.96 -50.46
N ASP A 75 -18.71 -13.52 -50.13
CA ASP A 75 -19.19 -13.25 -48.76
C ASP A 75 -19.19 -14.53 -47.91
N SER A 76 -18.82 -14.42 -46.64
CA SER A 76 -19.07 -15.44 -45.60
C SER A 76 -18.90 -14.85 -44.19
N PRO A 77 -19.63 -15.35 -43.17
CA PRO A 77 -20.65 -14.57 -42.47
C PRO A 77 -20.30 -14.22 -41.01
N ALA A 78 -21.03 -13.22 -40.49
CA ALA A 78 -21.00 -12.83 -39.08
C ALA A 78 -21.68 -13.87 -38.18
N PHE A 79 -21.05 -14.15 -37.04
CA PHE A 79 -21.46 -15.12 -36.04
C PHE A 79 -22.60 -14.56 -35.17
N THR A 80 -23.74 -15.25 -35.14
CA THR A 80 -24.90 -14.97 -34.28
C THR A 80 -25.02 -16.04 -33.18
N PRO A 81 -25.28 -15.67 -31.91
CA PRO A 81 -25.54 -16.62 -30.85
C PRO A 81 -26.99 -17.15 -30.92
N ALA A 82 -27.13 -18.46 -30.70
CA ALA A 82 -28.39 -19.19 -30.78
C ALA A 82 -29.31 -18.95 -29.57
N THR A 83 -30.61 -18.76 -29.84
CA THR A 83 -31.70 -18.83 -28.84
C THR A 83 -32.74 -19.85 -29.28
N LEU A 84 -33.13 -20.76 -28.37
CA LEU A 84 -34.27 -21.67 -28.54
C LEU A 84 -35.54 -21.08 -27.88
N SER A 85 -36.52 -20.85 -28.74
CA SER A 85 -38.00 -20.88 -28.64
C SER A 85 -38.76 -20.55 -27.33
N VAL A 86 -39.59 -19.49 -27.41
CA VAL A 86 -40.98 -19.45 -26.86
C VAL A 86 -41.87 -18.68 -27.87
N PRO A 87 -43.10 -19.14 -28.19
CA PRO A 87 -43.91 -18.59 -29.28
C PRO A 87 -44.86 -17.47 -28.84
N GLY A 88 -45.06 -16.48 -29.73
CA GLY A 88 -46.35 -15.80 -29.86
C GLY A 88 -46.35 -14.27 -29.79
N LYS A 89 -46.77 -13.69 -30.92
CA LYS A 89 -47.47 -12.39 -31.11
C LYS A 89 -46.61 -11.12 -31.27
N THR A 90 -46.69 -10.64 -32.50
CA THR A 90 -46.46 -9.30 -33.06
C THR A 90 -46.86 -8.13 -32.16
N SER A 91 -46.02 -7.09 -32.04
CA SER A 91 -46.36 -5.74 -32.51
C SER A 91 -45.26 -4.71 -32.17
N THR A 92 -45.04 -3.85 -33.15
CA THR A 92 -44.29 -2.59 -33.17
C THR A 92 -44.60 -1.65 -31.99
N ILE A 93 -43.56 -1.07 -31.37
CA ILE A 93 -43.70 0.04 -30.40
C ILE A 93 -43.27 1.35 -31.08
N SER A 94 -44.25 2.23 -31.30
CA SER A 94 -44.07 3.64 -31.58
C SER A 94 -44.18 4.47 -30.29
N SER A 95 -43.43 5.56 -30.27
CA SER A 95 -43.44 6.66 -29.31
C SER A 95 -44.82 7.28 -29.06
N GLN A 96 -45.26 7.33 -27.79
CA GLN A 96 -45.94 8.46 -27.13
C GLN A 96 -46.55 8.00 -25.79
N ALA A 97 -46.12 8.59 -24.68
CA ALA A 97 -46.92 8.72 -23.45
C ALA A 97 -46.25 9.75 -22.51
N VAL A 98 -46.53 11.02 -22.78
CA VAL A 98 -46.46 12.12 -21.82
C VAL A 98 -47.77 12.08 -21.02
N ASN A 99 -47.68 12.29 -19.70
CA ASN A 99 -48.75 12.33 -18.69
C ASN A 99 -49.24 10.99 -18.12
N ALA A 100 -48.67 10.59 -16.98
CA ALA A 100 -49.37 9.84 -15.93
C ALA A 100 -48.83 10.22 -14.53
N ALA A 101 -49.74 10.34 -13.56
CA ALA A 101 -49.53 10.84 -12.20
C ALA A 101 -48.64 9.93 -11.33
N PRO A 102 -47.95 10.46 -10.29
CA PRO A 102 -47.13 9.66 -9.40
C PRO A 102 -47.98 8.80 -8.44
N PHE A 103 -47.65 7.51 -8.44
CA PHE A 103 -48.28 6.44 -7.66
C PHE A 103 -47.67 6.38 -6.25
N THR A 104 -48.50 6.48 -5.21
CA THR A 104 -48.11 6.24 -3.80
C THR A 104 -48.61 4.87 -3.34
N PRO A 105 -47.74 3.94 -2.91
CA PRO A 105 -48.20 2.73 -2.23
C PRO A 105 -48.20 2.89 -0.70
N ARG A 106 -49.39 2.87 -0.11
CA ARG A 106 -49.63 2.47 1.29
C ARG A 106 -49.53 0.95 1.40
N GLY A 107 -48.97 0.47 2.52
CA GLY A 107 -48.78 -0.95 2.80
C GLY A 107 -50.03 -1.71 3.26
N LEU A 108 -49.91 -3.05 3.19
CA LEU A 108 -50.68 -4.13 3.83
C LEU A 108 -49.69 -5.31 3.92
N ALA A 109 -49.23 -5.79 5.09
CA ALA A 109 -49.89 -6.56 6.15
C ALA A 109 -49.81 -8.10 5.94
N SER A 110 -49.21 -8.80 6.93
CA SER A 110 -49.45 -10.21 7.30
C SER A 110 -48.75 -10.42 8.66
N GLY A 111 -49.43 -10.45 9.82
CA GLY A 111 -50.24 -11.56 10.41
C GLY A 111 -49.34 -12.34 11.40
N THR A 112 -49.64 -12.69 12.66
CA THR A 112 -50.83 -12.69 13.54
C THR A 112 -50.37 -13.07 14.97
N ALA A 113 -50.85 -12.39 16.03
CA ALA A 113 -51.22 -12.93 17.36
C ALA A 113 -51.69 -11.79 18.31
N THR A 114 -52.84 -11.99 18.97
CA THR A 114 -53.60 -11.08 19.85
C THR A 114 -53.42 -11.44 21.36
N PRO A 115 -54.12 -10.85 22.36
CA PRO A 115 -54.20 -9.43 22.78
C PRO A 115 -54.12 -9.22 24.33
N VAL A 116 -53.86 -7.98 24.82
CA VAL A 116 -54.29 -7.49 26.16
C VAL A 116 -54.67 -5.99 26.07
N PRO A 117 -55.74 -5.47 26.72
CA PRO A 117 -56.40 -4.21 26.32
C PRO A 117 -56.24 -2.98 27.27
N GLN A 118 -56.51 -1.78 26.67
CA GLN A 118 -57.02 -0.47 27.19
C GLN A 118 -56.08 0.59 27.83
N PRO A 119 -56.44 1.90 27.82
CA PRO A 119 -57.19 2.72 26.83
C PRO A 119 -56.58 4.14 26.54
N ASP A 120 -57.28 4.87 25.65
CA ASP A 120 -57.03 6.12 24.88
C ASP A 120 -56.62 7.44 25.60
N ILE A 121 -56.12 8.42 24.80
CA ILE A 121 -56.65 9.82 24.65
C ILE A 121 -56.00 10.57 23.43
N GLU A 122 -56.89 10.94 22.49
CA GLU A 122 -57.03 12.08 21.54
C GLU A 122 -55.88 12.94 20.91
N ALA A 123 -55.92 12.95 19.56
CA ALA A 123 -56.21 14.06 18.61
C ALA A 123 -55.24 15.26 18.35
N THR A 124 -54.55 15.16 17.21
CA THR A 124 -54.41 16.08 16.04
C THR A 124 -54.42 17.62 16.14
N ALA A 125 -53.37 18.26 15.60
CA ALA A 125 -53.44 19.50 14.79
C ALA A 125 -52.34 19.53 13.68
N PRO A 126 -52.64 19.97 12.44
CA PRO A 126 -51.75 19.91 11.27
C PRO A 126 -50.81 21.14 11.10
N PHE A 127 -49.61 20.90 10.54
CA PHE A 127 -48.52 21.85 10.33
C PHE A 127 -48.70 22.68 9.03
N ASN A 128 -48.54 24.01 9.10
CA ASN A 128 -48.73 24.97 8.00
C ASN A 128 -47.40 25.66 7.61
N PRO A 129 -46.86 25.50 6.38
CA PRO A 129 -45.50 25.92 6.02
C PRO A 129 -45.40 27.34 5.42
N ALA A 130 -46.15 28.32 5.94
CA ALA A 130 -46.15 29.70 5.42
C ALA A 130 -45.27 30.70 6.21
N GLN A 131 -44.35 30.22 7.07
CA GLN A 131 -43.48 31.10 7.87
C GLN A 131 -42.06 30.57 7.98
N ILE A 132 -41.31 30.58 6.89
CA ILE A 132 -39.84 30.53 6.94
C ILE A 132 -39.31 31.60 5.97
N LYS A 133 -38.77 32.68 6.53
CA LYS A 133 -38.09 33.75 5.80
C LYS A 133 -36.60 33.42 5.65
N GLU A 134 -36.17 33.55 4.41
CA GLU A 134 -34.82 33.40 3.85
C GLU A 134 -33.88 34.53 4.33
N PHE A 135 -32.62 34.21 4.63
CA PHE A 135 -31.62 35.16 5.14
C PHE A 135 -30.57 35.49 4.06
N THR A 136 -30.44 36.77 3.74
CA THR A 136 -29.48 37.38 2.81
C THR A 136 -28.36 38.09 3.59
N PRO A 137 -27.07 37.99 3.21
CA PRO A 137 -26.00 38.73 3.86
C PRO A 137 -25.67 40.05 3.12
N GLN A 138 -25.79 41.19 3.80
CA GLN A 138 -25.12 42.45 3.42
C GLN A 138 -24.48 43.15 4.63
N GLN A 139 -23.16 43.31 4.53
CA GLN A 139 -22.31 44.49 4.76
C GLN A 139 -22.65 45.54 5.86
N ASN A 140 -21.63 45.75 6.69
CA ASN A 140 -21.07 47.01 7.25
C ASN A 140 -21.60 47.64 8.55
N TYR A 141 -20.60 47.89 9.44
CA TYR A 141 -20.41 48.96 10.44
C TYR A 141 -21.41 49.08 11.62
N ASP A 142 -20.92 48.93 12.87
CA ASP A 142 -20.38 50.06 13.65
C ASP A 142 -19.78 49.68 15.02
N MET A 143 -18.83 50.50 15.46
CA MET A 143 -18.09 50.50 16.74
C MET A 143 -18.95 50.99 17.92
N PRO A 144 -18.58 50.67 19.18
CA PRO A 144 -18.61 51.72 20.19
C PRO A 144 -17.31 51.86 20.98
N THR A 145 -16.99 53.13 21.15
CA THR A 145 -15.92 53.79 21.88
C THR A 145 -16.06 53.64 23.39
N ASN A 146 -14.93 53.51 24.10
CA ASN A 146 -14.71 54.22 25.36
C ASN A 146 -13.22 54.46 25.64
N ILE A 147 -12.94 55.68 26.10
CA ILE A 147 -11.65 56.38 26.13
C ILE A 147 -11.09 56.42 27.57
N ALA A 148 -9.76 56.28 27.73
CA ALA A 148 -8.85 57.09 28.60
C ALA A 148 -7.42 56.53 28.41
N ALA A 149 -6.43 57.18 27.79
CA ALA A 149 -5.71 58.46 28.03
C ALA A 149 -4.29 58.23 28.59
N ASN A 150 -3.32 58.98 28.05
CA ASN A 150 -1.83 59.00 28.21
C ASN A 150 -1.03 57.93 27.45
N GLY A 151 -0.10 58.22 26.52
CA GLY A 151 0.47 59.47 26.02
C GLY A 151 2.00 59.34 25.89
N THR A 152 2.53 59.18 24.67
CA THR A 152 3.72 59.85 24.06
C THR A 152 4.23 59.06 22.84
N ALA A 153 4.58 59.81 21.79
CA ALA A 153 4.89 59.36 20.43
C ALA A 153 6.30 58.77 20.25
N ALA A 154 6.46 57.87 19.28
CA ALA A 154 7.34 58.06 18.10
C ALA A 154 7.35 56.82 17.20
N ASP A 155 7.40 57.12 15.90
CA ASP A 155 7.36 56.29 14.71
C ASP A 155 8.66 55.48 14.52
N ALA A 156 8.58 54.21 14.10
CA ALA A 156 9.62 53.49 13.32
C ALA A 156 9.25 52.01 13.04
N GLN A 157 9.08 51.68 11.77
CA GLN A 157 9.17 50.32 11.23
C GLN A 157 10.52 49.66 11.58
N MET A 158 10.49 48.41 12.07
CA MET A 158 11.65 47.50 12.03
C MET A 158 11.20 46.05 11.71
N PRO A 159 12.09 45.23 11.09
CA PRO A 159 11.76 44.04 10.32
C PRO A 159 11.60 42.79 11.19
N TYR A 160 10.74 41.87 10.78
CA TYR A 160 10.52 40.58 11.43
C TYR A 160 11.71 39.62 11.19
N ASP A 161 12.48 39.33 12.24
CA ASP A 161 13.50 38.27 12.30
C ASP A 161 13.00 37.11 13.19
N PRO A 162 12.85 35.88 12.68
CA PRO A 162 12.19 34.78 13.38
C PRO A 162 13.03 34.04 14.44
N PHE A 163 14.19 34.56 14.89
CA PHE A 163 15.10 33.81 15.78
C PHE A 163 15.42 34.43 17.16
N SER A 164 14.57 35.33 17.69
CA SER A 164 14.69 35.72 19.12
C SER A 164 13.32 35.78 19.82
N MET A 165 13.01 34.76 20.62
CA MET A 165 11.88 34.76 21.55
C MET A 165 12.41 34.39 22.93
N SER A 166 12.72 35.42 23.72
CA SER A 166 13.01 35.31 25.15
C SER A 166 12.44 36.55 25.83
N SER A 167 11.12 36.59 26.02
CA SER A 167 10.40 37.35 27.08
C SER A 167 8.92 37.63 26.78
N VAL A 168 8.10 36.61 26.46
CA VAL A 168 6.62 36.80 26.38
C VAL A 168 5.87 35.70 27.14
N ALA A 169 6.25 35.48 28.40
CA ALA A 169 5.66 34.44 29.25
C ALA A 169 4.52 34.93 30.17
N ASP A 170 4.24 36.23 30.28
CA ASP A 170 3.37 36.76 31.34
C ASP A 170 2.02 37.35 30.89
N ALA A 171 1.54 37.07 29.67
CA ALA A 171 0.21 37.51 29.28
C ALA A 171 -0.44 36.60 28.22
N MET A 172 -0.91 35.41 28.61
CA MET A 172 -1.91 34.68 27.83
C MET A 172 -3.03 34.14 28.75
N PRO A 173 -4.31 34.40 28.43
CA PRO A 173 -5.44 33.82 29.15
C PRO A 173 -5.57 32.33 28.84
N SER A 174 -6.02 31.56 29.84
CA SER A 174 -6.22 30.11 29.77
C SER A 174 -7.17 29.72 28.62
N ALA A 175 -6.74 28.77 27.79
CA ALA A 175 -7.58 28.21 26.73
C ALA A 175 -8.82 27.50 27.30
N PRO A 176 -10.01 27.65 26.69
CA PRO A 176 -11.23 27.03 27.19
C PRO A 176 -11.21 25.50 27.03
N TYR A 177 -11.74 24.85 28.06
CA TYR A 177 -11.90 23.40 28.24
C TYR A 177 -12.63 22.73 27.06
N ASN A 178 -12.05 21.64 26.52
CA ASN A 178 -12.65 20.84 25.44
C ASN A 178 -13.27 19.54 26.02
N PRO A 179 -14.61 19.40 26.07
CA PRO A 179 -15.29 18.28 26.73
C PRO A 179 -15.15 16.90 26.05
N TYR A 180 -14.48 16.83 24.90
CA TYR A 180 -14.44 15.63 24.04
C TYR A 180 -13.09 14.89 24.03
N LEU A 181 -12.12 15.28 24.85
CA LEU A 181 -10.87 14.54 25.02
C LEU A 181 -11.08 13.33 25.96
N GLN A 182 -11.33 12.17 25.37
CA GLN A 182 -11.46 10.91 26.08
C GLN A 182 -10.14 10.11 26.05
N ASP A 183 -9.19 10.44 26.93
CA ASP A 183 -8.39 9.44 27.66
C ASP A 183 -7.51 10.11 28.74
N ASN A 184 -7.87 9.94 30.01
CA ASN A 184 -6.91 10.06 31.10
C ASN A 184 -7.45 9.27 32.31
N SER A 185 -7.37 7.93 32.25
CA SER A 185 -7.78 7.07 33.36
C SER A 185 -6.65 6.14 33.82
N ALA A 186 -5.68 6.72 34.54
CA ALA A 186 -4.82 5.96 35.45
C ALA A 186 -4.37 6.85 36.62
N MET A 187 -5.16 6.88 37.70
CA MET A 187 -4.65 6.82 39.10
C MET A 187 -5.80 6.88 40.12
N PRO A 188 -5.90 5.92 41.06
CA PRO A 188 -6.77 6.04 42.23
C PRO A 188 -6.13 6.97 43.27
N SER A 189 -6.92 7.93 43.72
CA SER A 189 -6.65 8.82 44.85
C SER A 189 -6.43 8.05 46.15
N ASN A 190 -5.32 8.31 46.86
CA ASN A 190 -5.34 8.71 48.27
C ASN A 190 -3.92 9.03 48.80
N GLY A 191 -3.73 10.26 49.28
CA GLY A 191 -2.55 10.64 50.07
C GLY A 191 -2.12 12.08 49.84
N ALA A 192 -2.65 13.00 50.64
CA ALA A 192 -2.22 14.39 50.67
C ALA A 192 -0.77 14.51 51.15
N GLY A 193 0.06 15.26 50.40
CA GLY A 193 1.42 15.65 50.77
C GLY A 193 1.80 16.90 49.97
N TYR A 194 2.03 18.00 50.69
CA TYR A 194 2.36 19.33 50.19
C TYR A 194 3.60 19.33 49.27
N TYR A 195 3.42 19.74 48.00
CA TYR A 195 4.34 20.34 47.02
C TYR A 195 3.94 19.87 45.60
N GLN A 196 3.31 20.75 44.82
CA GLN A 196 2.94 20.50 43.42
C GLN A 196 4.14 20.83 42.51
N PRO A 197 4.74 19.86 41.78
CA PRO A 197 5.57 20.21 40.64
C PRO A 197 4.63 20.64 39.50
N GLN A 198 4.79 21.88 39.04
CA GLN A 198 4.16 22.36 37.81
C GLN A 198 4.45 21.39 36.66
N PRO A 199 3.44 20.91 35.91
CA PRO A 199 3.70 20.31 34.61
C PRO A 199 4.18 21.42 33.67
N SER A 200 5.44 21.34 33.28
CA SER A 200 5.99 22.10 32.17
C SER A 200 5.11 21.94 30.94
N PHE A 201 4.66 23.07 30.41
CA PHE A 201 3.82 23.26 29.24
C PHE A 201 4.14 22.27 28.11
N ALA A 202 3.35 21.22 27.97
CA ALA A 202 3.24 20.53 26.70
C ALA A 202 2.53 21.50 25.76
N ALA A 203 3.27 22.18 24.88
CA ALA A 203 2.64 22.69 23.67
C ALA A 203 1.94 21.48 23.03
N PRO A 204 0.61 21.49 22.85
CA PRO A 204 -0.05 20.39 22.19
C PRO A 204 0.55 20.32 20.78
N ALA A 205 1.29 19.25 20.48
CA ALA A 205 1.51 18.85 19.11
C ALA A 205 0.13 18.90 18.44
N GLN A 206 0.00 19.60 17.31
CA GLN A 206 -1.14 19.40 16.44
C GLN A 206 -0.81 18.18 15.57
N PRO A 207 -1.19 16.93 15.90
CA PRO A 207 -1.14 15.85 14.92
C PRO A 207 -2.27 16.09 13.91
N LEU A 208 -1.98 16.89 12.90
CA LEU A 208 -2.85 17.19 11.77
C LEU A 208 -2.19 16.65 10.51
N GLN A 209 -2.89 16.00 9.58
CA GLN A 209 -4.10 15.19 9.55
C GLN A 209 -3.92 14.57 8.15
N TYR A 210 -3.84 13.25 7.99
CA TYR A 210 -3.54 12.53 6.74
C TYR A 210 -4.53 12.77 5.56
N HIS A 211 -5.08 13.98 5.40
CA HIS A 211 -6.31 14.35 4.70
C HIS A 211 -6.46 15.89 4.48
N LEU A 212 -5.73 16.49 3.55
CA LEU A 212 -6.34 17.56 2.75
C LEU A 212 -6.41 17.02 1.32
N TYR A 213 -7.24 16.00 1.04
CA TYR A 213 -8.71 16.11 1.02
C TYR A 213 -9.48 15.36 2.12
N ALA A 214 -10.46 16.05 2.70
CA ALA A 214 -11.57 15.48 3.47
C ALA A 214 -12.88 15.70 2.67
N PRO A 215 -13.62 14.65 2.29
CA PRO A 215 -14.95 14.84 1.71
C PRO A 215 -15.92 15.17 2.85
N ILE A 216 -16.12 16.46 3.14
CA ILE A 216 -17.13 16.93 4.09
C ILE A 216 -18.21 17.64 3.27
N GLY A 217 -19.33 16.96 3.02
CA GLY A 217 -20.48 17.48 2.27
C GLY A 217 -21.19 16.41 1.43
N PRO A 218 -22.49 16.56 1.11
CA PRO A 218 -23.41 15.45 0.84
C PRO A 218 -22.99 14.62 -0.37
N HIS A 219 -22.90 13.30 -0.17
CA HIS A 219 -22.83 12.33 -1.26
C HIS A 219 -24.14 12.46 -2.05
N LYS A 220 -24.09 13.05 -3.25
CA LYS A 220 -25.23 12.96 -4.16
C LYS A 220 -25.27 11.53 -4.68
N GLU A 221 -26.20 10.74 -4.13
CA GLU A 221 -26.40 9.34 -4.48
C GLU A 221 -27.06 9.18 -5.86
N ASP A 222 -27.65 10.25 -6.40
CA ASP A 222 -28.32 10.26 -7.71
C ASP A 222 -27.43 10.81 -8.85
N LEU A 223 -26.25 10.24 -9.04
CA LEU A 223 -25.43 10.54 -10.22
C LEU A 223 -25.79 9.63 -11.38
N THR A 224 -25.95 10.20 -12.58
CA THR A 224 -26.10 9.40 -13.79
C THR A 224 -24.78 8.68 -14.13
N PRO A 225 -24.79 7.59 -14.92
CA PRO A 225 -23.58 6.82 -15.22
C PRO A 225 -22.44 7.58 -15.90
N TYR A 226 -22.72 8.74 -16.52
CA TYR A 226 -21.72 9.61 -17.14
C TYR A 226 -21.23 10.72 -16.20
N GLN A 227 -21.94 10.99 -15.11
CA GLN A 227 -21.50 11.94 -14.11
C GLN A 227 -20.44 11.27 -13.21
N ARG A 228 -19.41 12.05 -12.89
CA ARG A 228 -18.31 11.64 -12.02
C ARG A 228 -18.09 12.73 -10.99
N THR A 229 -17.84 12.31 -9.76
CA THR A 229 -17.34 13.23 -8.74
C THR A 229 -15.87 13.53 -8.99
N VAL A 230 -15.37 14.63 -8.43
CA VAL A 230 -13.93 14.95 -8.47
C VAL A 230 -13.09 13.81 -7.88
N HIS A 231 -13.61 13.10 -6.88
CA HIS A 231 -12.92 12.00 -6.22
C HIS A 231 -12.73 10.76 -7.10
N ASP A 232 -13.61 10.55 -8.09
CA ASP A 232 -13.56 9.38 -8.96
C ASP A 232 -12.35 9.40 -9.91
N PHE A 233 -11.73 10.57 -10.11
CA PHE A 233 -10.55 10.75 -10.97
C PHE A 233 -9.23 10.46 -10.24
N PHE A 234 -9.25 10.26 -8.92
CA PHE A 234 -8.04 10.11 -8.11
C PHE A 234 -8.08 8.86 -7.25
N ILE A 235 -6.95 8.55 -6.60
CA ILE A 235 -6.85 7.43 -5.67
C ILE A 235 -7.94 7.50 -4.56
N PRO A 236 -8.59 6.37 -4.22
CA PRO A 236 -9.60 6.33 -3.16
C PRO A 236 -9.06 6.80 -1.81
N ASN A 237 -9.90 7.50 -1.03
CA ASN A 237 -9.49 8.09 0.25
C ASN A 237 -8.96 7.06 1.26
N THR A 238 -9.60 5.89 1.38
CA THR A 238 -9.16 4.84 2.31
C THR A 238 -7.74 4.38 2.03
N LEU A 239 -7.40 4.14 0.76
CA LEU A 239 -6.05 3.75 0.35
C LEU A 239 -5.07 4.91 0.51
N ARG A 240 -5.47 6.13 0.12
CA ARG A 240 -4.65 7.34 0.26
C ARG A 240 -4.21 7.53 1.72
N GLU A 241 -5.15 7.44 2.64
CA GLU A 241 -4.92 7.56 4.08
C GLU A 241 -4.02 6.45 4.62
N GLU A 242 -4.26 5.20 4.22
CA GLU A 242 -3.43 4.07 4.61
C GLU A 242 -1.98 4.28 4.16
N LEU A 243 -1.76 4.67 2.90
CA LEU A 243 -0.44 4.93 2.36
C LEU A 243 0.24 6.10 3.08
N GLN A 244 -0.48 7.19 3.36
CA GLN A 244 0.07 8.33 4.08
C GLN A 244 0.43 7.98 5.54
N LYS A 245 -0.41 7.21 6.23
CA LYS A 245 -0.12 6.68 7.59
C LYS A 245 1.12 5.80 7.59
N LYS A 246 1.25 4.86 6.64
CA LYS A 246 2.47 4.05 6.48
C LYS A 246 3.71 4.93 6.21
N SER A 247 3.55 5.97 5.41
CA SER A 247 4.60 6.93 5.05
C SER A 247 5.09 7.72 6.27
N GLU A 248 4.19 8.23 7.09
CA GLU A 248 4.54 8.94 8.33
C GLU A 248 5.17 8.01 9.36
N ALA A 249 4.59 6.83 9.60
CA ALA A 249 5.18 5.83 10.49
C ALA A 249 6.62 5.47 10.08
N THR A 250 6.91 5.43 8.78
CA THR A 250 8.26 5.21 8.26
C THR A 250 9.19 6.37 8.59
N ARG A 251 8.75 7.62 8.40
CA ARG A 251 9.54 8.83 8.67
C ARG A 251 9.62 9.26 10.14
N GLN A 252 8.79 8.68 11.01
CA GLN A 252 8.78 9.02 12.43
C GLN A 252 10.19 8.89 13.04
N VAL A 253 10.67 9.91 13.72
CA VAL A 253 11.93 9.85 14.46
C VAL A 253 11.66 10.27 15.89
N MET A 254 12.53 9.86 16.82
CA MET A 254 12.50 10.37 18.20
C MET A 254 13.73 11.27 18.41
N PRO A 255 13.59 12.60 18.25
CA PRO A 255 14.65 13.54 18.57
C PRO A 255 15.07 13.37 20.04
N ASN A 256 16.37 13.44 20.32
CA ASN A 256 16.93 13.32 21.68
C ASN A 256 16.56 12.00 22.40
N SER A 257 16.39 10.91 21.65
CA SER A 257 16.24 9.59 22.25
C SER A 257 17.49 9.19 23.05
N GLY A 258 17.29 8.61 24.24
CA GLY A 258 18.37 7.95 25.01
C GLY A 258 18.83 6.61 24.41
N LEU A 259 18.32 6.21 23.24
CA LEU A 259 18.73 5.00 22.54
C LEU A 259 20.07 5.20 21.82
N PRO A 260 20.96 4.20 21.83
CA PRO A 260 22.27 4.32 21.23
C PRO A 260 22.22 4.38 19.70
N ARG A 261 23.21 5.04 19.10
CA ARG A 261 23.53 4.90 17.68
C ARG A 261 24.46 3.71 17.50
N LEU A 262 24.13 2.80 16.58
CA LEU A 262 24.95 1.63 16.29
C LEU A 262 25.95 1.99 15.20
N GLU A 263 26.99 2.75 15.56
CA GLU A 263 27.94 3.36 14.62
C GLU A 263 28.68 2.33 13.76
N LYS A 264 29.10 1.22 14.36
CA LYS A 264 29.85 0.16 13.67
C LYS A 264 29.05 -0.47 12.54
N GLU A 265 27.75 -0.67 12.75
CA GLU A 265 26.82 -1.25 11.77
C GLU A 265 26.04 -0.20 10.97
N LYS A 266 26.31 1.09 11.21
CA LYS A 266 25.74 2.23 10.48
C LYS A 266 24.22 2.37 10.62
N TYR A 267 23.67 2.00 11.78
CA TYR A 267 22.25 2.20 12.11
C TYR A 267 22.06 3.34 13.11
N HIS A 268 21.08 4.20 12.86
CA HIS A 268 20.74 5.34 13.71
C HIS A 268 19.22 5.57 13.76
N SER A 269 18.80 6.60 14.52
CA SER A 269 17.39 7.01 14.66
C SER A 269 16.47 5.86 15.09
N LEU A 270 16.87 5.13 16.14
CA LEU A 270 16.09 4.00 16.65
C LEU A 270 14.76 4.49 17.24
N VAL A 271 13.66 3.85 16.83
CA VAL A 271 12.31 4.08 17.35
C VAL A 271 11.73 2.75 17.80
N PRO A 272 11.41 2.55 19.10
CA PRO A 272 10.74 1.36 19.58
C PRO A 272 9.40 1.14 18.88
N LEU A 273 9.13 -0.10 18.48
CA LEU A 273 7.86 -0.51 17.87
C LEU A 273 6.97 -1.30 18.83
N ASP A 274 7.54 -1.81 19.93
CA ASP A 274 6.77 -2.52 20.94
C ASP A 274 5.87 -1.54 21.71
N THR A 275 4.56 -1.75 21.64
CA THR A 275 3.53 -0.92 22.29
C THR A 275 3.44 -1.20 23.79
N ASN A 276 3.76 -2.43 24.20
CA ASN A 276 3.72 -2.88 25.59
C ASN A 276 5.13 -3.33 26.01
N ASN A 277 5.68 -2.66 27.02
CA ASN A 277 7.02 -2.87 27.57
C ASN A 277 7.17 -4.19 28.36
N ASN A 278 6.53 -5.26 27.92
CA ASN A 278 6.48 -6.50 28.64
C ASN A 278 7.76 -7.30 28.36
N LYS A 279 8.64 -7.43 29.37
CA LYS A 279 9.90 -8.18 29.30
C LYS A 279 9.67 -9.70 29.25
N SER A 280 8.90 -10.16 28.28
CA SER A 280 8.58 -11.58 28.11
C SER A 280 9.72 -12.30 27.41
N ALA A 281 10.29 -13.29 28.10
CA ALA A 281 11.27 -14.22 27.54
C ALA A 281 10.63 -15.50 26.96
N ALA A 282 9.29 -15.57 26.92
CA ALA A 282 8.57 -16.83 26.71
C ALA A 282 8.87 -17.53 25.37
N VAL A 283 9.11 -16.78 24.29
CA VAL A 283 9.28 -17.36 22.95
C VAL A 283 10.74 -17.67 22.62
N PHE A 284 11.66 -16.76 22.94
CA PHE A 284 13.07 -16.87 22.55
C PHE A 284 14.02 -17.23 23.71
N GLY A 285 13.51 -17.32 24.94
CA GLY A 285 14.35 -17.50 26.15
C GLY A 285 15.04 -16.22 26.64
N PHE A 286 14.89 -15.11 25.91
CA PHE A 286 15.46 -13.81 26.25
C PHE A 286 14.39 -12.72 26.12
N PRO A 287 14.41 -11.66 26.96
CA PRO A 287 13.63 -10.45 26.72
C PRO A 287 14.00 -9.88 25.35
N SER A 288 12.99 -9.64 24.52
CA SER A 288 13.18 -9.16 23.15
C SER A 288 12.54 -7.80 22.91
N TRP A 289 13.26 -6.94 22.21
CA TRP A 289 12.81 -5.61 21.82
C TRP A 289 12.86 -5.45 20.31
N VAL A 290 11.97 -4.64 19.75
CA VAL A 290 11.87 -4.36 18.32
C VAL A 290 11.98 -2.87 18.08
N TYR A 291 12.97 -2.45 17.31
CA TYR A 291 13.19 -1.06 16.92
C TYR A 291 13.09 -0.91 15.41
N LYS A 292 12.46 0.16 14.94
CA LYS A 292 12.73 0.69 13.61
C LYS A 292 14.05 1.45 13.66
N ALA A 293 14.92 1.25 12.68
CA ALA A 293 16.14 2.03 12.53
C ALA A 293 16.34 2.44 11.07
N GLN A 294 16.98 3.59 10.87
CA GLN A 294 17.47 4.00 9.56
C GLN A 294 18.94 3.60 9.42
N LYS A 295 19.31 3.15 8.23
CA LYS A 295 20.70 2.89 7.88
C LYS A 295 21.25 4.04 7.02
N GLU A 296 22.57 4.22 6.99
CA GLU A 296 23.24 5.24 6.17
C GLU A 296 22.89 5.19 4.67
N ASP A 297 22.39 4.06 4.15
CA ASP A 297 21.90 3.95 2.77
C ASP A 297 20.52 4.58 2.53
N GLY A 298 19.92 5.17 3.58
CA GLY A 298 18.61 5.81 3.54
C GLY A 298 17.44 4.85 3.74
N ASN A 299 17.68 3.52 3.78
CA ASN A 299 16.63 2.53 3.97
C ASN A 299 16.30 2.30 5.46
N TYR A 300 15.08 1.81 5.69
CA TYR A 300 14.55 1.52 7.02
C TYR A 300 14.52 0.01 7.27
N TYR A 301 14.90 -0.38 8.47
CA TYR A 301 14.99 -1.77 8.90
C TYR A 301 14.36 -1.96 10.27
N VAL A 302 14.03 -3.21 10.58
CA VAL A 302 13.65 -3.64 11.93
C VAL A 302 14.85 -4.30 12.58
N LEU A 303 15.22 -3.80 13.77
CA LEU A 303 16.22 -4.38 14.65
C LEU A 303 15.50 -5.10 15.79
N ARG A 304 15.52 -6.43 15.77
CA ARG A 304 15.08 -7.25 16.90
C ARG A 304 16.28 -7.50 17.81
N ARG A 305 16.27 -6.89 18.99
CA ARG A 305 17.27 -7.06 20.04
C ARG A 305 16.86 -8.18 20.98
N LEU A 306 17.79 -9.08 21.30
CA LEU A 306 17.73 -9.96 22.45
C LEU A 306 18.67 -9.41 23.54
N GLU A 307 18.07 -9.01 24.66
CA GLU A 307 18.77 -8.44 25.82
C GLU A 307 19.53 -9.53 26.58
N GLY A 308 20.76 -9.25 27.02
CA GLY A 308 21.58 -10.17 27.81
C GLY A 308 22.14 -11.40 27.07
N TYR A 309 22.01 -11.49 25.75
CA TYR A 309 22.58 -12.60 24.97
C TYR A 309 24.10 -12.50 24.88
N ARG A 310 24.80 -13.55 25.30
CA ARG A 310 26.26 -13.69 25.16
C ARG A 310 26.57 -14.74 24.10
N LEU A 311 27.27 -14.32 23.04
CA LEU A 311 27.70 -15.22 21.97
C LEU A 311 28.80 -16.16 22.47
N SER A 312 28.48 -17.45 22.57
CA SER A 312 29.44 -18.52 22.86
C SER A 312 30.17 -18.98 21.60
N ASN A 313 29.43 -19.15 20.50
CA ASN A 313 29.93 -19.73 19.26
C ASN A 313 29.66 -18.82 18.06
N ALA A 314 30.73 -18.34 17.39
CA ALA A 314 30.62 -17.51 16.20
C ALA A 314 29.91 -18.23 15.02
N GLY A 315 29.93 -19.57 15.00
CA GLY A 315 29.19 -20.39 14.04
C GLY A 315 27.68 -20.24 14.14
N ALA A 316 27.15 -19.86 15.31
CA ALA A 316 25.71 -19.62 15.49
C ALA A 316 25.22 -18.47 14.59
N ILE A 317 25.96 -17.36 14.53
CA ILE A 317 25.63 -16.22 13.66
C ILE A 317 25.80 -16.58 12.17
N ALA A 318 26.74 -17.48 11.84
CA ALA A 318 26.99 -17.87 10.46
C ALA A 318 25.77 -18.54 9.78
N ARG A 319 24.87 -19.18 10.56
CA ARG A 319 23.61 -19.76 10.06
C ARG A 319 22.70 -18.76 9.34
N ILE A 320 22.82 -17.48 9.65
CA ILE A 320 22.01 -16.45 9.01
C ILE A 320 22.33 -16.31 7.52
N LYS A 321 23.53 -16.72 7.08
CA LYS A 321 23.85 -16.75 5.65
C LYS A 321 22.86 -17.63 4.88
N GLU A 322 22.43 -18.75 5.45
CA GLU A 322 21.44 -19.66 4.85
C GLU A 322 20.08 -18.97 4.70
N TRP A 323 19.66 -18.20 5.72
CA TRP A 323 18.41 -17.45 5.72
C TRP A 323 18.35 -16.30 4.69
N LYS A 324 19.49 -15.79 4.22
CA LYS A 324 19.53 -14.76 3.16
C LYS A 324 19.07 -15.28 1.80
N HIS A 325 19.08 -16.59 1.58
CA HIS A 325 18.65 -17.20 0.32
C HIS A 325 17.13 -17.42 0.23
N ILE A 326 16.40 -17.28 1.34
CA ILE A 326 14.95 -17.44 1.34
C ILE A 326 14.28 -16.18 0.79
N HIS A 327 13.68 -16.31 -0.40
CA HIS A 327 12.84 -15.29 -1.00
C HIS A 327 11.38 -15.76 -1.07
N ASN A 328 10.57 -15.36 -0.08
CA ASN A 328 9.15 -15.70 -0.05
C ASN A 328 8.31 -14.54 0.49
N GLY A 329 7.15 -14.29 -0.11
CA GLY A 329 6.27 -13.18 0.28
C GLY A 329 5.63 -13.30 1.66
N GLY A 330 5.66 -14.48 2.28
CA GLY A 330 5.19 -14.80 3.62
C GLY A 330 6.31 -14.90 4.68
N VAL A 331 7.57 -14.65 4.33
CA VAL A 331 8.70 -14.59 5.28
C VAL A 331 9.27 -13.17 5.27
N VAL A 332 9.42 -12.55 6.44
CA VAL A 332 10.13 -11.26 6.52
C VAL A 332 11.62 -11.54 6.30
N SER A 333 12.20 -10.94 5.26
CA SER A 333 13.58 -11.20 4.85
C SER A 333 14.57 -10.87 5.98
N VAL A 334 15.46 -11.83 6.25
CA VAL A 334 16.57 -11.69 7.21
C VAL A 334 17.77 -11.07 6.50
N ILE A 335 18.19 -9.90 6.96
CA ILE A 335 19.26 -9.12 6.30
C ILE A 335 20.62 -9.40 6.94
N ASN A 336 20.67 -9.38 8.27
CA ASN A 336 21.91 -9.56 9.02
C ASN A 336 21.65 -9.95 10.48
N SER A 337 22.67 -10.42 11.20
CA SER A 337 22.73 -10.26 12.66
C SER A 337 24.14 -9.95 13.12
N PHE A 338 24.21 -9.39 14.32
CA PHE A 338 25.47 -9.05 14.98
C PHE A 338 25.23 -8.89 16.48
N THR A 339 26.31 -9.01 17.26
CA THR A 339 26.30 -8.66 18.67
C THR A 339 26.76 -7.22 18.87
N THR A 340 26.25 -6.58 19.91
CA THR A 340 26.62 -5.22 20.28
C THR A 340 26.58 -5.02 21.78
N GLN A 341 27.39 -4.07 22.27
CA GLN A 341 27.37 -3.59 23.66
C GLN A 341 26.86 -2.15 23.79
N ALA A 342 26.41 -1.56 22.67
CA ALA A 342 26.01 -0.16 22.63
C ALA A 342 24.79 0.16 23.51
N PHE A 343 23.98 -0.84 23.86
CA PHE A 343 22.83 -0.69 24.76
C PHE A 343 23.19 -0.79 26.25
N GLY A 344 24.48 -0.90 26.60
CA GLY A 344 24.95 -1.05 27.98
C GLY A 344 24.98 -2.50 28.49
N ASP A 345 24.59 -3.46 27.65
CA ASP A 345 24.62 -4.89 27.93
C ASP A 345 25.09 -5.69 26.70
N SER A 346 25.41 -6.98 26.88
CA SER A 346 25.65 -7.86 25.74
C SER A 346 24.32 -8.19 25.06
N SER A 347 24.12 -7.65 23.85
CA SER A 347 22.89 -7.82 23.08
C SER A 347 23.16 -8.51 21.74
N LEU A 348 22.20 -9.32 21.27
CA LEU A 348 22.17 -9.87 19.91
C LEU A 348 21.09 -9.16 19.10
N ILE A 349 21.44 -8.61 17.93
CA ILE A 349 20.54 -7.88 17.06
C ILE A 349 20.31 -8.66 15.77
N PHE A 350 19.06 -8.94 15.44
CA PHE A 350 18.64 -9.42 14.12
C PHE A 350 18.06 -8.28 13.30
N VAL A 351 18.49 -8.16 12.05
CA VAL A 351 18.04 -7.13 11.11
C VAL A 351 17.08 -7.75 10.11
N TYR A 352 15.88 -7.16 10.01
CA TYR A 352 14.83 -7.56 9.08
C TYR A 352 14.37 -6.37 8.23
N ASN A 353 13.69 -6.65 7.11
CA ASN A 353 13.00 -5.63 6.34
C ASN A 353 11.88 -4.97 7.15
N TYR A 354 11.76 -3.65 7.04
CA TYR A 354 10.71 -2.88 7.72
C TYR A 354 9.39 -2.93 6.96
N HIS A 355 8.33 -3.27 7.67
CA HIS A 355 6.94 -3.23 7.19
C HIS A 355 6.14 -2.26 8.08
N PRO A 356 5.87 -1.03 7.60
CA PRO A 356 5.25 0.01 8.43
C PRO A 356 3.85 -0.38 8.89
N MET A 357 3.52 0.03 10.12
CA MET A 357 2.22 -0.20 10.76
C MET A 357 1.78 -1.68 10.85
N SER A 358 2.74 -2.60 10.80
CA SER A 358 2.43 -4.03 10.97
C SER A 358 1.91 -4.30 12.38
N LYS A 359 0.92 -5.20 12.47
CA LYS A 359 0.38 -5.69 13.74
C LYS A 359 0.58 -7.18 13.84
N THR A 360 0.86 -7.71 15.02
CA THR A 360 0.91 -9.15 15.22
C THR A 360 -0.49 -9.77 15.13
N LEU A 361 -0.58 -11.06 14.81
CA LEU A 361 -1.84 -11.79 14.93
C LEU A 361 -2.32 -11.80 16.38
N ALA A 362 -1.39 -11.78 17.34
CA ALA A 362 -1.68 -11.59 18.77
C ALA A 362 -2.49 -10.29 19.01
N GLU A 363 -1.99 -9.15 18.55
CA GLU A 363 -2.66 -7.85 18.68
C GLU A 363 -3.98 -7.78 17.91
N THR A 364 -4.08 -8.48 16.79
CA THR A 364 -5.28 -8.38 15.93
C THR A 364 -6.44 -9.24 16.44
N HIS A 365 -6.15 -10.46 16.91
CA HIS A 365 -7.18 -11.41 17.32
C HIS A 365 -7.37 -11.49 18.83
N PHE A 366 -6.33 -11.16 19.62
CA PHE A 366 -6.36 -11.38 21.07
C PHE A 366 -6.41 -10.08 21.90
N ALA A 367 -6.15 -8.90 21.32
CA ALA A 367 -6.12 -7.61 22.06
C ALA A 367 -7.43 -7.32 22.80
N PRO A 368 -7.38 -6.98 24.11
CA PRO A 368 -8.54 -6.94 25.00
C PRO A 368 -9.69 -6.12 24.41
N THR A 369 -10.83 -6.76 24.21
CA THR A 369 -12.07 -6.07 23.86
C THR A 369 -12.74 -5.58 25.14
N ASN A 370 -13.52 -4.49 25.07
CA ASN A 370 -14.32 -4.01 26.19
C ASN A 370 -15.04 -5.16 26.90
N ARG A 371 -15.02 -5.15 28.24
CA ARG A 371 -15.35 -6.26 29.17
C ARG A 371 -16.73 -6.94 28.97
N TYR A 372 -17.54 -6.51 28.02
CA TYR A 372 -18.88 -7.01 27.73
C TYR A 372 -19.07 -7.57 26.30
N GLY A 373 -18.05 -7.52 25.44
CA GLY A 373 -18.15 -8.05 24.07
C GLY A 373 -17.72 -9.51 23.98
N HIS A 374 -18.66 -10.43 23.73
CA HIS A 374 -18.31 -11.76 23.20
C HIS A 374 -17.67 -11.56 21.82
N ARG A 375 -16.41 -11.95 21.65
CA ARG A 375 -15.78 -11.90 20.32
C ARG A 375 -16.39 -12.96 19.43
N ALA A 376 -16.84 -12.53 18.25
CA ALA A 376 -17.25 -13.45 17.21
C ALA A 376 -16.05 -14.36 16.82
N PRO A 377 -16.29 -15.64 16.50
CA PRO A 377 -15.25 -16.52 16.00
C PRO A 377 -14.61 -15.92 14.74
N ALA A 378 -13.31 -16.16 14.56
CA ALA A 378 -12.58 -15.65 13.40
C ALA A 378 -13.21 -16.19 12.11
N ASN A 379 -13.40 -15.32 11.10
CA ASN A 379 -13.96 -15.70 9.81
C ASN A 379 -13.10 -16.79 9.15
N GLU A 380 -13.72 -17.90 8.78
CA GLU A 380 -13.03 -19.06 8.20
C GLU A 380 -12.27 -18.71 6.91
N GLN A 381 -12.81 -17.84 6.05
CA GLN A 381 -12.13 -17.41 4.82
C GLN A 381 -10.81 -16.69 5.11
N VAL A 382 -10.75 -15.93 6.21
CA VAL A 382 -9.53 -15.26 6.67
C VAL A 382 -8.52 -16.29 7.18
N LEU A 383 -8.97 -17.30 7.92
CA LEU A 383 -8.12 -18.39 8.41
C LEU A 383 -7.53 -19.21 7.25
N TRP A 384 -8.34 -19.54 6.24
CA TRP A 384 -7.84 -20.20 5.03
C TRP A 384 -6.78 -19.37 4.30
N SER A 385 -6.99 -18.05 4.20
CA SER A 385 -5.99 -17.14 3.65
C SER A 385 -4.67 -17.18 4.42
N TYR A 386 -4.72 -17.24 5.76
CA TYR A 386 -3.52 -17.41 6.59
C TYR A 386 -2.86 -18.77 6.38
N ILE A 387 -3.65 -19.84 6.33
CA ILE A 387 -3.14 -21.20 6.13
C ILE A 387 -2.36 -21.28 4.82
N VAL A 388 -2.93 -20.80 3.72
CA VAL A 388 -2.29 -20.82 2.39
C VAL A 388 -0.96 -20.05 2.39
N GLN A 389 -0.94 -18.86 2.98
CA GLN A 389 0.25 -18.01 3.04
C GLN A 389 1.35 -18.62 3.93
N LEU A 390 0.99 -19.17 5.09
CA LEU A 390 1.92 -19.82 6.01
C LEU A 390 2.44 -21.14 5.43
N ALA A 391 1.61 -21.94 4.76
CA ALA A 391 2.02 -23.16 4.07
C ALA A 391 3.01 -22.86 2.94
N SER A 392 2.78 -21.79 2.17
CA SER A 392 3.73 -21.29 1.16
C SER A 392 5.07 -20.87 1.79
N ALA A 393 5.04 -20.19 2.93
CA ALA A 393 6.25 -19.80 3.66
C ALA A 393 7.02 -21.02 4.18
N ILE A 394 6.33 -21.98 4.80
CA ILE A 394 6.92 -23.24 5.28
C ILE A 394 7.56 -24.01 4.13
N LYS A 395 6.88 -24.13 2.98
CA LYS A 395 7.43 -24.78 1.78
C LYS A 395 8.75 -24.16 1.35
N ALA A 396 8.83 -22.83 1.31
CA ALA A 396 10.06 -22.13 0.93
C ALA A 396 11.21 -22.38 1.93
N VAL A 397 10.91 -22.36 3.22
CA VAL A 397 11.91 -22.59 4.29
C VAL A 397 12.39 -24.05 4.28
N HIS A 398 11.47 -25.02 4.28
CA HIS A 398 11.79 -26.45 4.25
C HIS A 398 12.55 -26.84 2.98
N GLY A 399 12.22 -26.22 1.83
CA GLY A 399 12.92 -26.42 0.56
C GLY A 399 14.40 -25.98 0.58
N THR A 400 14.78 -25.12 1.52
CA THR A 400 16.19 -24.71 1.76
C THR A 400 16.88 -25.49 2.88
N ASN A 401 16.28 -26.60 3.34
CA ASN A 401 16.76 -27.40 4.46
C ASN A 401 16.85 -26.62 5.79
N LEU A 402 15.91 -25.71 5.99
CA LEU A 402 15.70 -24.95 7.23
C LEU A 402 14.33 -25.31 7.85
N ALA A 403 14.09 -24.84 9.07
CA ALA A 403 12.83 -24.97 9.77
C ALA A 403 12.37 -23.59 10.26
N VAL A 404 11.07 -23.38 10.37
CA VAL A 404 10.50 -22.08 10.80
C VAL A 404 10.73 -21.86 12.29
N ARG A 405 10.53 -22.92 13.09
CA ARG A 405 10.72 -23.02 14.55
C ARG A 405 9.84 -22.11 15.42
N CYS A 406 9.38 -20.97 14.90
CA CYS A 406 8.59 -19.99 15.62
C CYS A 406 7.31 -19.63 14.83
N LEU A 407 6.23 -20.34 15.13
CA LEU A 407 4.89 -20.12 14.58
C LEU A 407 3.92 -19.70 15.70
N GLU A 408 4.25 -18.60 16.37
CA GLU A 408 3.46 -18.03 17.46
C GLU A 408 2.67 -16.80 16.97
N ALA A 409 1.46 -16.58 17.50
CA ALA A 409 0.62 -15.44 17.08
C ALA A 409 1.30 -14.08 17.31
N SER A 410 2.21 -14.01 18.30
CA SER A 410 3.01 -12.82 18.60
C SER A 410 4.20 -12.60 17.67
N LYS A 411 4.48 -13.53 16.75
CA LYS A 411 5.62 -13.50 15.82
C LYS A 411 5.21 -13.65 14.36
N VAL A 412 3.92 -13.77 14.09
CA VAL A 412 3.32 -13.62 12.75
C VAL A 412 2.69 -12.24 12.68
N ILE A 413 3.08 -11.45 11.68
CA ILE A 413 2.62 -10.07 11.50
C ILE A 413 1.68 -9.94 10.30
N LEU A 414 0.64 -9.15 10.45
CA LEU A 414 -0.18 -8.59 9.39
C LEU A 414 0.43 -7.29 8.94
N THR A 415 0.79 -7.22 7.67
CA THR A 415 1.34 -6.00 7.07
C THR A 415 0.29 -5.20 6.30
N GLU A 416 -0.75 -5.89 5.83
CA GLU A 416 -1.90 -5.36 5.10
C GLU A 416 -3.12 -6.24 5.42
N LYS A 417 -4.30 -5.87 4.89
CA LYS A 417 -5.51 -6.65 5.07
C LYS A 417 -5.28 -8.09 4.59
N ASN A 418 -5.44 -9.05 5.52
CA ASN A 418 -5.25 -10.47 5.30
C ASN A 418 -3.86 -10.90 4.80
N ARG A 419 -2.82 -10.06 4.89
CA ARG A 419 -1.47 -10.38 4.42
C ARG A 419 -0.53 -10.69 5.59
N VAL A 420 -0.26 -11.97 5.82
CA VAL A 420 0.57 -12.45 6.94
C VAL A 420 2.03 -12.69 6.54
N ARG A 421 2.96 -12.46 7.47
CA ARG A 421 4.40 -12.77 7.32
C ARG A 421 5.01 -13.29 8.61
N LEU A 422 5.92 -14.26 8.48
CA LEU A 422 6.74 -14.78 9.57
C LEU A 422 7.85 -13.77 9.93
N SER A 423 7.85 -13.25 11.16
CA SER A 423 8.79 -12.21 11.62
C SER A 423 9.79 -12.67 12.69
N GLY A 424 9.70 -13.94 13.11
CA GLY A 424 10.56 -14.56 14.13
C GLY A 424 11.58 -15.55 13.59
N CYS A 425 11.72 -15.67 12.26
CA CYS A 425 12.63 -16.60 11.61
C CYS A 425 14.11 -16.30 11.94
N ALA A 426 14.95 -17.33 11.87
CA ALA A 426 16.39 -17.33 12.21
C ALA A 426 16.75 -17.11 13.68
N VAL A 427 15.84 -16.62 14.54
CA VAL A 427 16.17 -16.32 15.95
C VAL A 427 16.55 -17.59 16.72
N LEU A 428 15.70 -18.62 16.65
CA LEU A 428 15.91 -19.88 17.38
C LEU A 428 17.06 -20.70 16.81
N ASP A 429 17.40 -20.55 15.53
CA ASP A 429 18.56 -21.18 14.89
C ASP A 429 19.88 -20.71 15.51
N VAL A 430 19.96 -19.44 15.92
CA VAL A 430 21.14 -18.88 16.59
C VAL A 430 21.09 -19.14 18.10
N VAL A 431 19.93 -18.90 18.72
CA VAL A 431 19.79 -19.04 20.18
C VAL A 431 19.93 -20.49 20.64
N GLN A 432 19.39 -21.44 19.89
CA GLN A 432 19.45 -22.87 20.21
C GLN A 432 20.44 -23.61 19.31
N PHE A 433 21.47 -22.91 18.82
CA PHE A 433 22.47 -23.48 17.91
C PHE A 433 23.16 -24.72 18.51
N GLU A 434 23.48 -24.69 19.80
CA GLU A 434 24.19 -25.77 20.49
C GLU A 434 23.35 -27.04 20.72
N ALA A 435 22.01 -26.93 20.66
CA ALA A 435 21.13 -28.09 20.82
C ALA A 435 21.27 -29.10 19.69
N ASN A 436 21.81 -28.69 18.53
CA ASN A 436 22.13 -29.51 17.36
C ASN A 436 21.06 -30.56 16.99
N ARG A 437 19.79 -30.18 17.10
CA ARG A 437 18.66 -31.05 16.79
C ARG A 437 18.60 -31.33 15.29
N PRO A 438 18.24 -32.56 14.88
CA PRO A 438 18.18 -32.87 13.46
C PRO A 438 17.03 -32.10 12.80
N ILE A 439 17.30 -31.60 11.59
CA ILE A 439 16.39 -30.69 10.89
C ILE A 439 15.00 -31.29 10.64
N HIS A 440 14.93 -32.60 10.36
CA HIS A 440 13.67 -33.28 10.08
C HIS A 440 12.72 -33.24 11.29
N GLU A 441 13.22 -33.37 12.52
CA GLU A 441 12.41 -33.23 13.74
C GLU A 441 11.84 -31.82 13.86
N LEU A 442 12.67 -30.80 13.62
CA LEU A 442 12.24 -29.40 13.67
C LEU A 442 11.17 -29.10 12.61
N GLN A 443 11.30 -29.68 11.42
CA GLN A 443 10.28 -29.58 10.37
C GLN A 443 8.97 -30.29 10.73
N GLN A 444 9.02 -31.43 11.44
CA GLN A 444 7.81 -32.07 11.96
C GLN A 444 7.13 -31.23 13.05
N GLU A 445 7.92 -30.58 13.92
CA GLU A 445 7.40 -29.65 14.94
C GLU A 445 6.74 -28.41 14.34
N ASP A 446 7.23 -27.91 13.19
CA ASP A 446 6.61 -26.77 12.49
C ASP A 446 5.14 -27.03 12.17
N PHE A 447 4.75 -28.26 11.78
CA PHE A 447 3.33 -28.59 11.53
C PHE A 447 2.48 -28.52 12.79
N ILE A 448 3.03 -28.95 13.93
CA ILE A 448 2.33 -28.90 15.22
C ILE A 448 2.15 -27.44 15.65
N HIS A 449 3.21 -26.62 15.55
CA HIS A 449 3.12 -25.19 15.86
C HIS A 449 2.16 -24.47 14.92
N PHE A 450 2.15 -24.83 13.64
CA PHE A 450 1.20 -24.29 12.66
C PHE A 450 -0.25 -24.63 13.04
N GLY A 451 -0.54 -25.89 13.36
CA GLY A 451 -1.86 -26.31 13.83
C GLY A 451 -2.29 -25.59 15.10
N ARG A 452 -1.38 -25.45 16.08
CA ARG A 452 -1.65 -24.72 17.33
C ARG A 452 -1.92 -23.24 17.10
N LEU A 453 -1.18 -22.59 16.20
CA LEU A 453 -1.41 -21.19 15.82
C LEU A 453 -2.83 -21.00 15.28
N ILE A 454 -3.23 -21.80 14.29
CA ILE A 454 -4.57 -21.68 13.70
C ILE A 454 -5.65 -22.00 14.72
N LEU A 455 -5.46 -23.05 15.52
CA LEU A 455 -6.40 -23.42 16.59
C LEU A 455 -6.54 -22.31 17.64
N SER A 456 -5.44 -21.63 18.00
CA SER A 456 -5.47 -20.53 18.97
C SER A 456 -6.35 -19.37 18.49
N ILE A 457 -6.26 -19.03 17.20
CA ILE A 457 -7.05 -17.94 16.61
C ILE A 457 -8.50 -18.37 16.45
N ALA A 458 -8.75 -19.59 15.96
CA ALA A 458 -10.09 -20.13 15.74
C ALA A 458 -10.89 -20.24 17.05
N THR A 459 -10.23 -20.56 18.16
CA THR A 459 -10.86 -20.69 19.49
C THR A 459 -10.74 -19.44 20.36
N ASN A 460 -10.12 -18.37 19.85
CA ASN A 460 -9.80 -17.15 20.61
C ASN A 460 -9.09 -17.45 21.95
N ASN A 461 -8.24 -18.48 21.96
CA ASN A 461 -7.43 -18.87 23.12
C ASN A 461 -5.95 -18.86 22.75
N GLN A 462 -5.24 -17.83 23.20
CA GLN A 462 -3.81 -17.64 22.92
C GLN A 462 -2.92 -18.73 23.54
N HIS A 463 -3.37 -19.38 24.61
CA HIS A 463 -2.61 -20.41 25.34
C HIS A 463 -3.29 -21.77 25.18
N ILE A 464 -3.12 -22.38 24.00
CA ILE A 464 -3.55 -23.76 23.77
C ILE A 464 -2.67 -24.68 24.62
N THR A 465 -3.26 -25.27 25.65
CA THR A 465 -2.57 -26.25 26.51
C THR A 465 -2.24 -27.52 25.72
N VAL A 466 -1.36 -28.37 26.28
CA VAL A 466 -0.96 -29.65 25.69
C VAL A 466 -2.18 -30.54 25.37
N ASN A 467 -3.28 -30.41 26.12
CA ASN A 467 -4.53 -31.12 25.86
C ASN A 467 -5.47 -30.28 24.99
N ALA A 468 -5.25 -30.30 23.68
CA ALA A 468 -6.04 -29.56 22.70
C ALA A 468 -7.48 -30.10 22.49
N LYS A 469 -7.91 -31.16 23.20
CA LYS A 469 -9.20 -31.84 22.97
C LYS A 469 -10.40 -30.88 23.06
N ILE A 470 -10.46 -30.03 24.10
CA ILE A 470 -11.54 -29.07 24.29
C ILE A 470 -11.56 -28.03 23.17
N SER A 471 -10.40 -27.51 22.79
CA SER A 471 -10.28 -26.54 21.69
C SER A 471 -10.65 -27.16 20.33
N VAL A 472 -10.31 -28.43 20.11
CA VAL A 472 -10.72 -29.17 18.91
C VAL A 472 -12.24 -29.43 18.89
N GLU A 473 -12.87 -29.70 20.03
CA GLU A 473 -14.33 -29.82 20.12
C GLU A 473 -15.06 -28.50 19.82
N GLN A 474 -14.48 -27.36 20.19
CA GLN A 474 -15.01 -26.05 19.81
C GLN A 474 -14.95 -25.84 18.28
N LEU A 475 -13.86 -26.28 17.65
CA LEU A 475 -13.72 -26.31 16.20
C LEU A 475 -14.85 -27.13 15.55
N LEU A 476 -15.24 -28.25 16.18
CA LEU A 476 -16.32 -29.14 15.74
C LEU A 476 -17.72 -28.50 15.72
N ARG A 477 -17.89 -27.31 16.28
CA ARG A 477 -19.19 -26.60 16.28
C ARG A 477 -19.21 -25.38 15.37
N ALA A 478 -18.06 -24.76 15.11
CA ALA A 478 -17.99 -23.43 14.50
C ALA A 478 -17.51 -23.40 13.03
N TYR A 479 -16.75 -24.40 12.57
CA TYR A 479 -16.05 -24.35 11.26
C TYR A 479 -16.44 -25.50 10.33
N THR A 480 -16.15 -25.43 9.03
CA THR A 480 -16.46 -26.51 8.07
C THR A 480 -15.65 -27.79 8.33
N PRO A 481 -16.17 -28.99 7.98
CA PRO A 481 -15.43 -30.25 8.15
C PRO A 481 -14.06 -30.27 7.45
N ASP A 482 -13.95 -29.59 6.33
CA ASP A 482 -12.69 -29.46 5.57
C ASP A 482 -11.63 -28.69 6.36
N PHE A 483 -12.00 -27.54 6.93
CA PHE A 483 -11.12 -26.75 7.79
C PHE A 483 -10.67 -27.55 9.02
N ARG A 484 -11.59 -28.30 9.62
CA ARG A 484 -11.27 -29.16 10.77
C ARG A 484 -10.28 -30.25 10.41
N SER A 485 -10.47 -30.89 9.26
CA SER A 485 -9.59 -31.94 8.77
C SER A 485 -8.17 -31.42 8.54
N ALA A 486 -8.02 -30.22 7.97
CA ALA A 486 -6.72 -29.58 7.80
C ALA A 486 -6.02 -29.26 9.15
N VAL A 487 -6.75 -28.70 10.13
CA VAL A 487 -6.18 -28.39 11.45
C VAL A 487 -5.83 -29.66 12.23
N ILE A 488 -6.68 -30.69 12.19
CA ILE A 488 -6.41 -31.98 12.84
C ILE A 488 -5.21 -32.68 12.18
N TRP A 489 -5.11 -32.62 10.85
CA TRP A 489 -3.94 -33.13 10.13
C TRP A 489 -2.67 -32.44 10.61
N LEU A 490 -2.67 -31.11 10.79
CA LEU A 490 -1.50 -30.38 11.32
C LEU A 490 -1.14 -30.82 12.74
N LEU A 491 -2.12 -30.99 13.62
CA LEU A 491 -1.92 -31.32 15.04
C LEU A 491 -1.55 -32.78 15.33
N THR A 492 -1.89 -33.71 14.43
CA THR A 492 -1.69 -35.15 14.66
C THR A 492 -0.26 -35.55 14.30
N PRO A 493 0.63 -35.97 15.22
CA PRO A 493 2.00 -36.34 14.87
C PRO A 493 2.06 -37.47 13.83
N ALA A 494 3.11 -37.49 13.00
CA ALA A 494 3.34 -38.59 12.08
C ALA A 494 3.69 -39.87 12.85
N HIS A 495 3.16 -41.02 12.41
CA HIS A 495 3.53 -42.32 12.97
C HIS A 495 4.78 -42.84 12.25
N ALA A 496 5.83 -43.14 13.00
CA ALA A 496 7.04 -43.73 12.44
C ALA A 496 6.71 -45.04 11.69
N PRO A 497 7.27 -45.30 10.49
CA PRO A 497 8.37 -44.57 9.83
C PRO A 497 7.93 -43.41 8.93
N ASN A 498 6.64 -43.11 8.85
CA ASN A 498 6.13 -42.05 7.97
C ASN A 498 6.42 -40.66 8.53
N THR A 499 6.71 -39.71 7.65
CA THR A 499 6.91 -38.30 7.99
C THR A 499 5.95 -37.43 7.21
N LYS A 500 5.46 -36.33 7.79
CA LYS A 500 4.64 -35.37 7.05
C LYS A 500 5.50 -34.56 6.09
N ASN A 501 4.96 -34.29 4.91
CA ASN A 501 5.52 -33.37 3.94
C ASN A 501 4.57 -32.20 3.70
N ILE A 502 5.13 -30.99 3.56
CA ILE A 502 4.35 -29.78 3.24
C ILE A 502 3.64 -29.88 1.88
N ASN A 503 4.20 -30.64 0.93
CA ASN A 503 3.56 -30.84 -0.38
C ASN A 503 2.27 -31.65 -0.27
N ASP A 504 2.20 -32.64 0.63
CA ASP A 504 0.98 -33.43 0.87
C ASP A 504 -0.11 -32.55 1.47
N PHE A 505 0.27 -31.66 2.40
CA PHE A 505 -0.65 -30.68 2.96
C PHE A 505 -1.18 -29.72 1.88
N LEU A 506 -0.28 -29.16 1.07
CA LEU A 506 -0.67 -28.26 -0.02
C LEU A 506 -1.57 -28.94 -1.06
N ALA A 507 -1.35 -30.22 -1.35
CA ALA A 507 -2.24 -30.99 -2.21
C ALA A 507 -3.66 -31.10 -1.61
N SER A 508 -3.75 -31.34 -0.29
CA SER A 508 -5.03 -31.44 0.42
C SER A 508 -5.84 -30.13 0.45
N ILE A 509 -5.18 -28.97 0.46
CA ILE A 509 -5.83 -27.64 0.52
C ILE A 509 -5.84 -26.91 -0.84
N SER A 510 -5.64 -27.64 -1.94
CA SER A 510 -5.42 -27.06 -3.28
C SER A 510 -6.58 -26.19 -3.78
N SER A 511 -7.83 -26.51 -3.44
CA SER A 511 -9.00 -25.67 -3.74
C SER A 511 -8.88 -24.27 -3.12
N HIS A 512 -8.53 -24.20 -1.84
CA HIS A 512 -8.33 -22.93 -1.11
C HIS A 512 -7.10 -22.17 -1.63
N LEU A 513 -6.07 -22.87 -2.07
CA LEU A 513 -4.91 -22.26 -2.74
C LEU A 513 -5.34 -21.54 -4.02
N VAL A 514 -6.18 -22.17 -4.85
CA VAL A 514 -6.71 -21.56 -6.08
C VAL A 514 -7.55 -20.34 -5.76
N SER A 515 -8.47 -20.42 -4.79
CA SER A 515 -9.29 -19.26 -4.39
C SER A 515 -8.44 -18.11 -3.82
N SER A 516 -7.42 -18.41 -3.03
CA SER A 516 -6.51 -17.37 -2.51
C SER A 516 -5.62 -16.78 -3.59
N TYR A 517 -5.23 -17.57 -4.59
CA TYR A 517 -4.46 -17.09 -5.74
C TYR A 517 -5.31 -16.16 -6.62
N ASP A 518 -6.55 -16.56 -6.93
CA ASP A 518 -7.52 -15.75 -7.66
C ASP A 518 -7.80 -14.40 -6.95
N ALA A 519 -8.02 -14.43 -5.63
CA ALA A 519 -8.15 -13.21 -4.84
C ALA A 519 -6.89 -12.31 -4.90
N SER A 520 -5.70 -12.90 -5.01
CA SER A 520 -4.45 -12.15 -5.20
C SER A 520 -4.32 -11.55 -6.60
N LEU A 521 -4.88 -12.19 -7.63
CA LEU A 521 -4.93 -11.64 -8.99
C LEU A 521 -5.87 -10.44 -9.05
N HIS A 522 -7.06 -10.56 -8.47
CA HIS A 522 -7.99 -9.43 -8.34
C HIS A 522 -7.40 -8.25 -7.55
N ALA A 523 -6.66 -8.52 -6.47
CA ALA A 523 -5.96 -7.47 -5.74
C ALA A 523 -4.87 -6.80 -6.61
N ASN A 524 -4.16 -7.56 -7.45
CA ASN A 524 -3.16 -7.04 -8.38
C ASN A 524 -3.80 -6.14 -9.45
N ASP A 525 -4.92 -6.58 -10.05
CA ASP A 525 -5.67 -5.77 -11.02
C ASP A 525 -6.20 -4.47 -10.41
N GLY A 526 -6.66 -4.53 -9.15
CA GLY A 526 -7.06 -3.36 -8.39
C GLY A 526 -5.90 -2.37 -8.20
N LEU A 527 -4.72 -2.86 -7.80
CA LEU A 527 -3.51 -2.03 -7.65
C LEU A 527 -3.03 -1.46 -8.98
N ASN A 528 -3.05 -2.25 -10.06
CA ASN A 528 -2.68 -1.80 -11.40
C ASN A 528 -3.62 -0.70 -11.91
N SER A 529 -4.93 -0.84 -11.69
CA SER A 529 -5.91 0.19 -12.07
C SER A 529 -5.63 1.51 -11.37
N MET A 530 -5.31 1.48 -10.06
CA MET A 530 -4.94 2.67 -9.30
C MET A 530 -3.61 3.27 -9.77
N LEU A 531 -2.62 2.42 -10.05
CA LEU A 531 -1.32 2.86 -10.57
C LEU A 531 -1.45 3.51 -11.96
N MET A 532 -2.31 2.98 -12.83
CA MET A 532 -2.60 3.57 -14.13
C MET A 532 -3.21 4.96 -13.99
N GLY A 533 -4.15 5.15 -13.04
CA GLY A 533 -4.69 6.47 -12.74
C GLY A 533 -3.63 7.47 -12.28
N GLU A 534 -2.79 7.07 -11.31
CA GLU A 534 -1.71 7.93 -10.80
C GLU A 534 -0.60 8.19 -11.84
N LEU A 535 -0.34 7.26 -12.75
CA LEU A 535 0.57 7.46 -13.87
C LEU A 535 0.11 8.62 -14.76
N GLU A 536 -1.17 8.64 -15.12
CA GLU A 536 -1.75 9.73 -15.92
C GLU A 536 -1.72 11.06 -15.15
N ASN A 537 -2.07 11.06 -13.86
CA ASN A 537 -1.94 12.24 -13.00
C ASN A 537 -0.50 12.79 -13.01
N GLY A 538 0.51 11.92 -12.89
CA GLY A 538 1.91 12.31 -12.98
C GLY A 538 2.31 12.90 -14.33
N ARG A 539 1.76 12.39 -15.45
CA ARG A 539 1.97 12.97 -16.79
C ARG A 539 1.35 14.35 -16.90
N LEU A 540 0.10 14.51 -16.45
CA LEU A 540 -0.61 15.77 -16.50
C LEU A 540 0.05 16.84 -15.62
N VAL A 541 0.53 16.49 -14.43
CA VAL A 541 1.29 17.43 -13.57
C VAL A 541 2.53 17.95 -14.29
N ARG A 542 3.29 17.09 -14.99
CA ARG A 542 4.45 17.52 -15.79
C ARG A 542 4.04 18.42 -16.95
N LEU A 543 2.92 18.12 -17.62
CA LEU A 543 2.41 18.94 -18.73
C LEU A 543 1.96 20.32 -18.26
N VAL A 544 1.16 20.38 -17.19
CA VAL A 544 0.69 21.65 -16.59
C VAL A 544 1.87 22.46 -16.09
N THR A 545 2.90 21.82 -15.52
CA THR A 545 4.14 22.52 -15.13
C THR A 545 4.84 23.16 -16.34
N LYS A 546 4.92 22.48 -17.48
CA LYS A 546 5.48 23.08 -18.72
C LYS A 546 4.64 24.27 -19.19
N LEU A 547 3.32 24.13 -19.20
CA LEU A 547 2.42 25.22 -19.55
C LEU A 547 2.60 26.42 -18.60
N GLY A 548 2.71 26.18 -17.29
CA GLY A 548 2.97 27.23 -16.30
C GLY A 548 4.34 27.90 -16.42
N LEU A 549 5.35 27.20 -16.95
CA LEU A 549 6.66 27.78 -17.22
C LEU A 549 6.69 28.64 -18.49
N ILE A 550 5.75 28.44 -19.42
CA ILE A 550 5.68 29.13 -20.71
C ILE A 550 4.68 30.28 -20.66
N ASN A 551 3.47 30.01 -20.19
CA ASN A 551 2.37 30.97 -20.15
C ASN A 551 2.71 32.10 -19.18
N GLU A 552 2.40 33.34 -19.58
CA GLU A 552 2.66 34.56 -18.79
C GLU A 552 4.11 34.72 -18.33
N ARG A 553 5.06 34.09 -19.04
CA ARG A 553 6.47 34.33 -18.79
C ARG A 553 6.78 35.80 -19.08
N PRO A 554 7.47 36.51 -18.17
CA PRO A 554 7.99 37.85 -18.42
C PRO A 554 9.00 37.88 -19.56
N GLU A 555 9.74 38.97 -19.67
CA GLU A 555 10.82 39.10 -20.67
C GLU A 555 11.76 37.88 -20.68
N TYR A 556 12.03 37.37 -21.88
CA TYR A 556 12.98 36.27 -22.10
C TYR A 556 13.87 36.60 -23.30
N GLU A 557 15.18 36.49 -23.13
CA GLU A 557 16.20 36.82 -24.16
C GLU A 557 15.98 38.21 -24.81
N GLY A 558 15.59 39.21 -24.00
CA GLY A 558 15.36 40.59 -24.48
C GLY A 558 14.03 40.80 -25.21
N GLN A 559 13.14 39.79 -25.24
CA GLN A 559 11.79 39.92 -25.77
C GLN A 559 10.79 40.12 -24.62
N GLU A 560 10.33 41.36 -24.43
CA GLU A 560 9.38 41.74 -23.35
C GLU A 560 8.05 40.96 -23.42
N LYS A 561 7.59 40.67 -24.63
CA LYS A 561 6.31 39.99 -24.90
C LYS A 561 6.50 38.55 -25.40
N TRP A 562 7.55 37.87 -24.96
CA TRP A 562 7.91 36.53 -25.46
C TRP A 562 6.73 35.54 -25.44
N SER A 563 5.97 35.47 -24.34
CA SER A 563 4.82 34.54 -24.22
C SER A 563 3.58 34.95 -25.03
N GLU A 564 3.56 36.16 -25.59
CA GLU A 564 2.38 36.78 -26.23
C GLU A 564 2.48 36.81 -27.76
N VAL A 565 3.57 36.30 -28.35
CA VAL A 565 3.85 36.44 -29.78
C VAL A 565 3.99 35.08 -30.48
N GLY A 566 3.48 35.01 -31.71
CA GLY A 566 3.65 33.87 -32.62
C GLY A 566 2.98 32.60 -32.12
N GLU A 567 3.67 31.46 -32.23
CA GLU A 567 3.15 30.15 -31.83
C GLU A 567 2.84 30.04 -30.32
N ARG A 568 3.41 30.92 -29.49
CA ARG A 568 3.17 30.95 -28.03
C ARG A 568 1.83 31.59 -27.69
N TYR A 569 1.34 32.49 -28.54
CA TYR A 569 -0.01 33.06 -28.39
C TYR A 569 -1.10 31.98 -28.48
N ILE A 570 -0.90 30.94 -29.31
CA ILE A 570 -1.82 29.79 -29.38
C ILE A 570 -1.87 29.04 -28.04
N LEU A 571 -0.74 28.94 -27.32
CA LEU A 571 -0.70 28.30 -25.99
C LEU A 571 -1.46 29.10 -24.95
N LYS A 572 -1.40 30.44 -25.03
CA LYS A 572 -2.22 31.34 -24.20
C LYS A 572 -3.71 31.14 -24.46
N LEU A 573 -4.13 31.07 -25.73
CA LEU A 573 -5.52 30.81 -26.09
C LEU A 573 -5.96 29.40 -25.67
N PHE A 574 -5.07 28.40 -25.78
CA PHE A 574 -5.34 27.05 -25.29
C PHE A 574 -5.54 27.02 -23.77
N ARG A 575 -4.74 27.77 -23.01
CA ARG A 575 -4.95 27.92 -21.56
C ARG A 575 -6.33 28.52 -21.28
N ASP A 576 -6.70 29.59 -21.99
CA ASP A 576 -8.01 30.23 -21.80
C ASP A 576 -9.15 29.27 -22.16
N PHE A 577 -9.00 28.47 -23.21
CA PHE A 577 -9.93 27.41 -23.59
C PHE A 577 -10.09 26.34 -22.48
N VAL A 578 -9.01 25.85 -21.87
CA VAL A 578 -9.09 24.76 -20.88
C VAL A 578 -9.46 25.25 -19.47
N PHE A 579 -8.81 26.33 -18.99
CA PHE A 579 -8.89 26.74 -17.59
C PHE A 579 -9.82 27.94 -17.36
N HIS A 580 -10.13 28.71 -18.41
CA HIS A 580 -11.02 29.88 -18.34
C HIS A 580 -12.32 29.68 -19.14
N ALA A 581 -12.68 28.43 -19.43
CA ALA A 581 -13.94 28.09 -20.08
C ALA A 581 -15.14 28.66 -19.30
N ARG A 582 -16.15 29.13 -20.03
CA ARG A 582 -17.42 29.60 -19.47
C ARG A 582 -18.57 28.77 -20.02
N ASP A 583 -19.60 28.58 -19.22
CA ASP A 583 -20.83 27.95 -19.67
C ASP A 583 -21.56 28.89 -20.66
N PRO A 584 -21.96 28.41 -21.85
CA PRO A 584 -22.51 29.26 -22.89
C PRO A 584 -23.88 29.85 -22.56
N VAL A 585 -24.60 29.28 -21.58
CA VAL A 585 -25.94 29.72 -21.21
C VAL A 585 -25.88 30.63 -19.98
N THR A 586 -25.19 30.19 -18.94
CA THR A 586 -25.13 30.87 -17.64
C THR A 586 -23.98 31.86 -17.52
N LEU A 587 -23.03 31.83 -18.46
CA LEU A 587 -21.79 32.63 -18.48
C LEU A 587 -20.90 32.45 -17.23
N ARG A 588 -21.21 31.46 -16.38
CA ARG A 588 -20.41 31.15 -15.20
C ARG A 588 -19.11 30.43 -15.60
N PRO A 589 -18.02 30.62 -14.85
CA PRO A 589 -16.79 29.84 -15.05
C PRO A 589 -17.06 28.34 -14.94
N LYS A 590 -16.56 27.57 -15.90
CA LYS A 590 -16.68 26.11 -15.93
C LYS A 590 -15.57 25.48 -15.09
N VAL A 591 -15.85 25.26 -13.80
CA VAL A 591 -14.95 24.57 -12.87
C VAL A 591 -15.20 23.05 -12.91
N ASP A 592 -15.13 22.47 -14.10
CA ASP A 592 -15.35 21.04 -14.34
C ASP A 592 -14.00 20.33 -14.55
N LEU A 593 -13.62 19.52 -13.59
CA LEU A 593 -12.35 18.79 -13.66
C LEU A 593 -12.35 17.73 -14.77
N GLY A 594 -13.48 17.09 -15.05
CA GLY A 594 -13.58 16.10 -16.13
C GLY A 594 -13.30 16.73 -17.49
N TYR A 595 -13.79 17.94 -17.71
CA TYR A 595 -13.46 18.76 -18.88
C TYR A 595 -11.95 19.04 -18.97
N ILE A 596 -11.35 19.58 -17.90
CA ILE A 596 -9.93 19.91 -17.85
C ILE A 596 -9.06 18.68 -18.14
N LEU A 597 -9.29 17.58 -17.42
CA LEU A 597 -8.51 16.35 -17.56
C LEU A 597 -8.63 15.76 -18.96
N THR A 598 -9.83 15.78 -19.56
CA THR A 598 -10.04 15.30 -20.94
C THR A 598 -9.20 16.08 -21.94
N HIS A 599 -9.19 17.41 -21.84
CA HIS A 599 -8.42 18.27 -22.74
C HIS A 599 -6.91 18.13 -22.53
N LEU A 600 -6.45 18.01 -21.28
CA LEU A 600 -5.05 17.78 -20.98
C LEU A 600 -4.58 16.39 -21.44
N ASN A 601 -5.40 15.35 -21.32
CA ASN A 601 -5.09 14.01 -21.83
C ASN A 601 -5.00 13.99 -23.36
N LYS A 602 -5.93 14.65 -24.06
CA LYS A 602 -5.89 14.79 -25.54
C LYS A 602 -4.66 15.58 -25.99
N LEU A 603 -4.28 16.62 -25.25
CA LEU A 603 -3.06 17.39 -25.47
C LEU A 603 -1.81 16.53 -25.26
N ASP A 604 -1.72 15.81 -24.14
CA ASP A 604 -0.56 14.96 -23.86
C ASP A 604 -0.46 13.77 -24.83
N ALA A 605 -1.59 13.26 -25.32
CA ALA A 605 -1.60 12.27 -26.39
C ALA A 605 -1.14 12.86 -27.74
N GLY A 606 -1.43 14.13 -28.00
CA GLY A 606 -1.23 14.76 -29.31
C GLY A 606 -2.26 14.27 -30.33
N SER A 607 -3.53 14.28 -29.94
CA SER A 607 -4.65 13.87 -30.81
C SER A 607 -4.77 14.74 -32.07
N ASN A 608 -5.25 14.16 -33.16
CA ASN A 608 -5.59 14.89 -34.40
C ASN A 608 -6.98 15.58 -34.31
N GLU A 609 -7.67 15.47 -33.17
CA GLU A 609 -8.92 16.19 -32.91
C GLU A 609 -8.68 17.70 -32.96
N GLN A 610 -9.55 18.41 -33.68
CA GLN A 610 -9.50 19.86 -33.82
C GLN A 610 -10.27 20.55 -32.70
N ILE A 611 -9.72 21.65 -32.20
CA ILE A 611 -10.36 22.55 -31.25
C ILE A 611 -10.41 23.97 -31.80
N LYS A 612 -11.43 24.70 -31.40
CA LYS A 612 -11.66 26.10 -31.75
C LYS A 612 -11.16 26.98 -30.61
N LEU A 613 -10.12 27.77 -30.85
CA LEU A 613 -9.56 28.75 -29.92
C LEU A 613 -10.04 30.14 -30.34
N ILE A 614 -10.56 30.92 -29.39
CA ILE A 614 -11.13 32.24 -29.64
C ILE A 614 -10.28 33.28 -28.91
N SER A 615 -9.96 34.39 -29.57
CA SER A 615 -9.27 35.51 -28.94
C SER A 615 -10.13 36.18 -27.86
N ARG A 616 -9.50 36.91 -26.94
CA ARG A 616 -10.20 37.52 -25.79
C ARG A 616 -11.17 38.63 -26.17
N ASP A 617 -10.94 39.29 -27.30
CA ASP A 617 -11.83 40.27 -27.91
C ASP A 617 -12.93 39.63 -28.77
N GLU A 618 -12.95 38.29 -28.85
CA GLU A 618 -13.90 37.48 -29.59
C GLU A 618 -13.93 37.77 -31.10
N GLN A 619 -12.93 38.49 -31.63
CA GLN A 619 -12.83 38.85 -33.05
C GLN A 619 -12.19 37.74 -33.89
N ASP A 620 -11.20 37.05 -33.34
CA ASP A 620 -10.41 36.06 -34.05
C ASP A 620 -10.69 34.64 -33.56
N CYS A 621 -10.72 33.70 -34.50
CA CYS A 621 -10.89 32.28 -34.23
C CYS A 621 -9.81 31.48 -34.95
N ILE A 622 -9.11 30.62 -34.20
CA ILE A 622 -8.06 29.74 -34.71
C ILE A 622 -8.50 28.29 -34.49
N ILE A 623 -8.49 27.49 -35.54
CA ILE A 623 -8.72 26.04 -35.47
C ILE A 623 -7.36 25.34 -35.48
N VAL A 624 -7.08 24.57 -34.43
CA VAL A 624 -5.82 23.83 -34.26
C VAL A 624 -6.10 22.40 -33.82
N THR A 625 -5.23 21.44 -34.12
CA THR A 625 -5.31 20.12 -33.46
C THR A 625 -4.49 20.12 -32.16
N TYR A 626 -4.81 19.20 -31.25
CA TYR A 626 -3.97 19.00 -30.05
C TYR A 626 -2.53 18.64 -30.40
N LYS A 627 -2.29 17.97 -31.54
CA LYS A 627 -0.96 17.64 -32.02
C LYS A 627 -0.14 18.90 -32.34
N GLU A 628 -0.73 19.91 -32.98
CA GLU A 628 -0.05 21.19 -33.20
C GLU A 628 0.22 21.92 -31.88
N VAL A 629 -0.75 21.98 -30.97
CA VAL A 629 -0.57 22.62 -29.65
C VAL A 629 0.57 21.93 -28.87
N LYS A 630 0.60 20.60 -28.86
CA LYS A 630 1.68 19.82 -28.22
C LYS A 630 3.04 20.14 -28.83
N LYS A 631 3.12 20.24 -30.16
CA LYS A 631 4.37 20.60 -30.86
C LYS A 631 4.86 21.98 -30.39
N GLN A 632 3.97 22.96 -30.28
CA GLN A 632 4.30 24.31 -29.85
C GLN A 632 4.78 24.36 -28.39
N ILE A 633 4.15 23.60 -27.47
CA ILE A 633 4.62 23.45 -26.08
C ILE A 633 6.05 22.90 -26.05
N MET A 634 6.32 21.87 -26.85
CA MET A 634 7.64 21.25 -26.88
C MET A 634 8.72 22.18 -27.44
N LEU A 635 8.40 22.98 -28.47
CA LEU A 635 9.31 23.97 -29.03
C LEU A 635 9.60 25.11 -28.03
N ALA A 636 8.55 25.69 -27.43
CA ALA A 636 8.69 26.75 -26.45
C ALA A 636 9.45 26.27 -25.19
N PHE A 637 9.17 25.06 -24.71
CA PHE A 637 9.91 24.49 -23.58
C PHE A 637 11.37 24.19 -23.92
N ALA A 638 11.66 23.73 -25.14
CA ALA A 638 13.03 23.47 -25.59
C ALA A 638 13.85 24.77 -25.69
N GLU A 639 13.24 25.88 -26.07
CA GLU A 639 13.87 27.19 -26.07
C GLU A 639 14.28 27.64 -24.66
N LEU A 640 13.38 27.48 -23.68
CA LEU A 640 13.67 27.75 -22.27
C LEU A 640 14.73 26.82 -21.66
N SER A 641 14.90 25.64 -22.25
CA SER A 641 15.87 24.64 -21.78
C SER A 641 17.27 24.84 -22.38
N LYS A 642 17.45 25.81 -23.30
CA LYS A 642 18.78 26.11 -23.84
C LYS A 642 19.65 26.67 -22.74
N PRO A 643 20.92 26.23 -22.62
CA PRO A 643 21.85 26.85 -21.68
C PRO A 643 22.00 28.33 -22.05
N ALA A 644 21.91 29.20 -21.04
CA ALA A 644 22.11 30.63 -21.23
C ALA A 644 23.42 30.85 -22.00
N PRO A 645 23.43 31.73 -23.02
CA PRO A 645 24.65 32.05 -23.73
C PRO A 645 25.69 32.52 -22.71
N VAL A 646 26.82 31.82 -22.64
CA VAL A 646 27.95 32.25 -21.81
C VAL A 646 28.34 33.63 -22.30
N VAL A 647 28.02 34.66 -21.53
CA VAL A 647 28.48 36.02 -21.78
C VAL A 647 30.00 35.99 -21.66
N LYS A 648 30.69 35.83 -22.78
CA LYS A 648 32.13 36.06 -22.86
C LYS A 648 32.36 37.56 -22.71
N GLY A 649 32.68 37.99 -21.49
CA GLY A 649 33.25 39.30 -21.25
C GLY A 649 32.33 40.23 -20.46
N GLY A 650 32.53 40.23 -19.16
CA GLY A 650 32.08 41.28 -18.26
C GLY A 650 32.69 40.99 -16.90
N ARG A 651 33.75 41.73 -16.54
CA ARG A 651 34.32 41.67 -15.19
C ARG A 651 33.19 42.01 -14.22
N ILE A 652 32.73 41.00 -13.47
CA ILE A 652 31.97 41.23 -12.26
C ILE A 652 33.00 41.76 -11.26
N TYR A 653 32.98 43.07 -11.02
CA TYR A 653 33.57 43.62 -9.80
C TYR A 653 32.78 43.07 -8.62
N GLN A 654 33.54 42.69 -7.59
CA GLN A 654 33.21 41.86 -6.44
C GLN A 654 31.85 42.10 -5.79
#